data_AF-A0A426UUM7-F1
#
_entry.id   AF-A0A426UUM7-F1
#
_cell.length_a   1.000
_cell.length_b   1.000
_cell.length_c   1.000
_cell.angle_alpha   90.00
_cell.angle_beta   90.00
_cell.angle_gamma   90.00
#
_symmetry.space_group_name_H-M   'P 1'
#
loop_
_entity.id
_entity.type
_entity.pdbx_description
1 polymer ?
#
loop_
_entity_poly.entity_id
_entity_poly.type
_entity_poly.pdbx_seq_one_letter_code
_entity_poly.pdbx_strand_id
1 'polypeptide(L)'
;METQTRPPRVVMVVANRIDGDSRVQKAAQSMAEDGWDVHLVGFSVSGKEERHRRGGYTVHRCPLPELTEPPRLRDRVARLRFPLAYADADRALEVPHRVRAARIDLEADRLERSRARDDGLLRAARGVRRLGRRVEREWLERRAASTEKRVRFTEVEEGDLERLERRWWTALLGDRAWKRLDLNATRIELALRLKIIRLKPDLLHAHDVYPLGICARAAAHLRSRGRDVKLVYDAHEFRPGFDAQPPAQRIALTGYERRYLPHADAVVTVSEPLAELLRDTHGLDRLPAVVLNAPLRPDPDRPHPGDIRSSCGLDAAVPLAVYAGWASPERRLEEMIEAARLVPDLHLALVVSRHRNPYVQSLKALAESLGIGDRVHFRGYVDYADLPRFLETADIGVYPLQTGPVNHEVSLPNKYFEYSHARLPMVVSNVAAMSAEVRRLGSGEVYTSGDAEGLAAAVRRILADPAAYRRAYRDPAILSEYSWERQARHYTALYEELLGPAPARAAAPEPARDELRERAGAPADQPVVAVLDGGPGDEWTATAVRGLAGLTEVRTVVVCPDPARTAAFADAVVPTGPVGAFLSTAAAVVLPAPAREDTLPPQLPLALEAGVPVLLPATPATERYCERHRVGQTARADDPAAVTAAVKQLLADPDRVRHVRARARLGSATPWPRLDPGDAVRLGLGPVDGDGQLAALAKAVAWHFPDTGVEVVALRSRGVPGHPADETFTAAELGDPGHRERRAAQVLGYTHLLADWGGPVLGGRGDLLGDLPSLRSAGVRAALLLHGGGLRDPEGHAARHAHSVYRDLPEEVRERLLTTAAQARELARASGLPLFATAPDLLDDLPEAVWLPLTADVDRWHSDAPVMERARPVVLRAPSDLPAGDDVAAVLERLDAAGKIAYRPVEGLPPARVRDLVRGADLVVDRFGLGCYGPFAVAAMAAGRPVLADLHESAAARTGEEPPVVRAAAPALEAAVVALVEDPDRARELGAESRRFARRVHDGRAAAEALRPFLER
;
A
#
# COMPACT_ATOMS: atom_id res chain seq x y z
N MET A 1 7.56 35.49 -37.60
CA MET A 1 8.12 34.31 -36.89
C MET A 1 7.85 34.54 -35.41
N GLU A 2 6.64 34.20 -34.95
CA GLU A 2 6.30 34.29 -33.53
C GLU A 2 7.00 33.15 -32.80
N THR A 3 8.04 33.46 -32.03
CA THR A 3 8.62 32.53 -31.07
C THR A 3 7.53 32.19 -30.04
N GLN A 4 6.96 30.98 -30.12
CA GLN A 4 6.11 30.44 -29.05
C GLN A 4 6.92 30.43 -27.75
N THR A 5 6.71 31.42 -26.90
CA THR A 5 7.29 31.49 -25.56
C THR A 5 6.65 30.38 -24.73
N ARG A 6 7.46 29.40 -24.32
CA ARG A 6 7.02 28.35 -23.39
C ARG A 6 6.42 29.00 -22.13
N PRO A 7 5.35 28.44 -21.54
CA PRO A 7 4.84 28.90 -20.25
C PRO A 7 5.96 28.89 -19.19
N PRO A 8 5.98 29.85 -18.24
CA PRO A 8 7.00 29.88 -17.20
C PRO A 8 6.96 28.60 -16.37
N ARG A 9 8.14 28.05 -16.08
CA ARG A 9 8.28 26.77 -15.39
C ARG A 9 8.43 26.96 -13.90
N VAL A 10 7.49 26.39 -13.15
CA VAL A 10 7.49 26.36 -11.69
C VAL A 10 7.94 24.99 -11.22
N VAL A 11 9.01 24.94 -10.42
CA VAL A 11 9.47 23.70 -9.78
C VAL A 11 9.18 23.76 -8.29
N MET A 12 8.17 23.02 -7.86
CA MET A 12 7.84 22.79 -6.45
C MET A 12 8.70 21.66 -5.90
N VAL A 13 9.33 21.85 -4.75
CA VAL A 13 10.29 20.90 -4.17
C VAL A 13 9.86 20.55 -2.76
N VAL A 14 9.74 19.25 -2.48
CA VAL A 14 9.36 18.70 -1.17
C VAL A 14 10.41 17.72 -0.66
N ALA A 15 10.52 17.61 0.67
CA ALA A 15 11.36 16.61 1.31
C ALA A 15 10.58 15.33 1.70
N ASN A 16 9.64 14.89 0.86
CA ASN A 16 8.81 13.71 1.10
C ASN A 16 8.49 12.98 -0.22
N ARG A 17 7.57 11.99 -0.16
CA ARG A 17 7.19 11.15 -1.30
C ARG A 17 6.11 11.76 -2.21
N ILE A 18 5.61 12.96 -1.88
CA ILE A 18 4.44 13.61 -2.48
C ILE A 18 3.11 12.92 -2.13
N ASP A 19 3.06 11.60 -1.99
CA ASP A 19 1.84 10.87 -1.64
C ASP A 19 1.34 11.26 -0.24
N GLY A 20 0.08 11.69 -0.16
CA GLY A 20 -0.56 12.15 1.08
C GLY A 20 -0.25 13.60 1.48
N ASP A 21 0.59 14.33 0.74
CA ASP A 21 0.84 15.75 0.97
C ASP A 21 -0.19 16.61 0.23
N SER A 22 -1.34 16.83 0.85
CA SER A 22 -2.48 17.51 0.21
C SER A 22 -2.17 18.97 -0.14
N ARG A 23 -1.41 19.71 0.68
CA ARG A 23 -1.09 21.13 0.41
C ARG A 23 -0.34 21.26 -0.91
N VAL A 24 0.71 20.48 -1.07
CA VAL A 24 1.59 20.59 -2.24
C VAL A 24 0.91 20.04 -3.49
N GLN A 25 0.10 18.98 -3.36
CA GLN A 25 -0.70 18.48 -4.47
C GLN A 25 -1.74 19.51 -4.93
N LYS A 26 -2.48 20.12 -4.01
CA LYS A 26 -3.45 21.16 -4.32
C LYS A 26 -2.77 22.41 -4.93
N ALA A 27 -1.60 22.80 -4.43
CA ALA A 27 -0.82 23.91 -5.01
C ALA A 27 -0.35 23.59 -6.43
N ALA A 28 0.24 22.41 -6.65
CA ALA A 28 0.69 22.00 -7.97
C ALA A 28 -0.46 21.93 -8.99
N GLN A 29 -1.61 21.42 -8.56
CA GLN A 29 -2.81 21.35 -9.38
C GLN A 29 -3.35 22.74 -9.72
N SER A 30 -3.58 23.61 -8.73
CA SER A 30 -4.11 24.96 -8.99
C SER A 30 -3.19 25.78 -9.89
N MET A 31 -1.87 25.70 -9.69
CA MET A 31 -0.93 26.41 -10.56
C MET A 31 -0.89 25.80 -11.97
N ALA A 32 -1.06 24.49 -12.12
CA ALA A 32 -1.17 23.90 -13.46
C ALA A 32 -2.48 24.31 -14.16
N GLU A 33 -3.58 24.41 -13.41
CA GLU A 33 -4.89 24.89 -13.90
C GLU A 33 -4.87 26.37 -14.32
N ASP A 34 -4.05 27.18 -13.64
CA ASP A 34 -3.77 28.59 -13.98
C ASP A 34 -2.82 28.74 -15.20
N GLY A 35 -2.35 27.64 -15.80
CA GLY A 35 -1.55 27.64 -17.03
C GLY A 35 -0.04 27.58 -16.85
N TRP A 36 0.46 27.47 -15.62
CA TRP A 36 1.91 27.36 -15.35
C TRP A 36 2.47 25.98 -15.73
N ASP A 37 3.73 25.91 -16.20
CA ASP A 37 4.43 24.64 -16.43
C ASP A 37 4.96 24.09 -15.10
N VAL A 38 4.13 23.33 -14.39
CA VAL A 38 4.41 22.87 -13.03
C VAL A 38 5.10 21.52 -13.00
N HIS A 39 6.21 21.48 -12.27
CA HIS A 39 6.99 20.30 -11.97
C HIS A 39 7.10 20.13 -10.45
N LEU A 40 6.68 18.99 -9.93
CA LEU A 40 6.77 18.65 -8.52
C LEU A 40 7.90 17.63 -8.29
N VAL A 41 8.84 17.93 -7.40
CA VAL A 41 10.06 17.13 -7.18
C VAL A 41 10.12 16.66 -5.72
N GLY A 42 10.21 15.34 -5.52
CA GLY A 42 10.32 14.69 -4.21
C GLY A 42 11.15 13.40 -4.26
N PHE A 43 11.01 12.52 -3.26
CA PHE A 43 11.79 11.29 -3.15
C PHE A 43 11.06 10.02 -3.57
N SER A 44 11.81 9.10 -4.17
CA SER A 44 11.35 7.77 -4.57
C SER A 44 11.62 6.74 -3.47
N VAL A 45 10.69 5.79 -3.33
CA VAL A 45 10.83 4.62 -2.43
C VAL A 45 11.42 3.42 -3.17
N SER A 46 11.27 3.36 -4.49
CA SER A 46 11.71 2.24 -5.32
C SER A 46 13.23 2.20 -5.55
N GLY A 47 13.97 3.20 -5.06
CA GLY A 47 15.40 3.35 -5.34
C GLY A 47 15.71 3.72 -6.80
N LYS A 48 14.70 3.83 -7.67
CA LYS A 48 14.79 4.30 -9.06
C LYS A 48 14.13 5.69 -9.19
N GLU A 49 14.52 6.45 -10.22
CA GLU A 49 13.85 7.71 -10.54
C GLU A 49 12.47 7.41 -11.17
N GLU A 50 11.41 8.04 -10.66
CA GLU A 50 10.06 7.90 -11.20
C GLU A 50 9.60 9.24 -11.77
N ARG A 51 8.96 9.18 -12.95
CA ARG A 51 8.34 10.34 -13.58
C ARG A 51 6.94 9.99 -14.08
N HIS A 52 5.96 10.79 -13.72
CA HIS A 52 4.59 10.65 -14.23
C HIS A 52 3.88 12.00 -14.28
N ARG A 53 2.77 12.08 -15.02
CA ARG A 53 1.92 13.29 -15.09
C ARG A 53 0.65 13.05 -14.26
N ARG A 54 0.21 14.07 -13.54
CA ARG A 54 -1.00 14.06 -12.69
C ARG A 54 -1.63 15.44 -12.71
N GLY A 55 -2.95 15.54 -12.93
CA GLY A 55 -3.70 16.81 -12.79
C GLY A 55 -3.07 18.01 -13.49
N GLY A 56 -2.57 17.84 -14.72
CA GLY A 56 -1.90 18.90 -15.49
C GLY A 56 -0.39 19.07 -15.23
N TYR A 57 0.13 18.70 -14.06
CA TYR A 57 1.54 18.87 -13.66
C TYR A 57 2.38 17.58 -13.79
N THR A 58 3.72 17.72 -13.78
CA THR A 58 4.65 16.57 -13.85
C THR A 58 5.30 16.28 -12.50
N VAL A 59 5.21 15.04 -12.02
CA VAL A 59 5.88 14.56 -10.81
C VAL A 59 7.22 13.92 -11.14
N HIS A 60 8.26 14.25 -10.38
CA HIS A 60 9.60 13.66 -10.40
C HIS A 60 9.92 13.14 -9.00
N ARG A 61 10.19 11.84 -8.86
CA ARG A 61 10.66 11.25 -7.61
C ARG A 61 12.08 10.75 -7.81
N CYS A 62 13.02 11.32 -7.08
CA CYS A 62 14.42 10.96 -7.20
C CYS A 62 14.83 9.99 -6.08
N PRO A 63 15.67 8.99 -6.37
CA PRO A 63 16.13 8.07 -5.35
C PRO A 63 17.00 8.77 -4.31
N LEU A 64 16.78 8.44 -3.04
CA LEU A 64 17.60 8.94 -1.95
C LEU A 64 18.88 8.10 -1.83
N PRO A 65 20.08 8.68 -1.97
CA PRO A 65 21.31 7.93 -1.76
C PRO A 65 21.39 7.45 -0.32
N GLU A 66 21.97 6.27 -0.11
CA GLU A 66 22.36 5.84 1.23
C GLU A 66 23.66 6.55 1.61
N LEU A 67 23.64 7.22 2.76
CA LEU A 67 24.83 7.83 3.36
C LEU A 67 25.06 7.16 4.70
N THR A 68 26.28 6.70 4.93
CA THR A 68 26.69 6.24 6.25
C THR A 68 26.82 7.45 7.17
N GLU A 69 26.09 7.44 8.29
CA GLU A 69 26.24 8.49 9.29
C GLU A 69 27.64 8.42 9.92
N PRO A 70 28.31 9.57 10.11
CA PRO A 70 29.60 9.60 10.78
C PRO A 70 29.40 9.12 12.22
N PRO A 71 30.37 8.36 12.78
CA PRO A 71 30.26 7.88 14.14
C PRO A 71 30.19 9.04 15.11
N ARG A 72 29.17 9.03 15.98
CA ARG A 72 28.97 10.01 17.05
C ARG A 72 30.15 9.98 18.00
N LEU A 73 30.34 11.04 18.79
CA LEU A 73 31.39 11.06 19.82
C LEU A 73 31.26 9.85 20.76
N ARG A 74 30.03 9.49 21.13
CA ARG A 74 29.72 8.31 21.94
C ARG A 74 30.16 7.00 21.29
N ASP A 75 29.99 6.83 19.99
CA ASP A 75 30.42 5.62 19.28
C ASP A 75 31.95 5.46 19.31
N ARG A 76 32.68 6.58 19.24
CA ARG A 76 34.14 6.60 19.38
C ARG A 76 34.58 6.24 20.80
N VAL A 77 33.92 6.83 21.80
CA VAL A 77 34.15 6.50 23.22
C VAL A 77 33.80 5.04 23.51
N ALA A 78 32.75 4.50 22.90
CA ALA A 78 32.31 3.12 23.07
C ALA A 78 33.37 2.12 22.60
N ARG A 79 34.07 2.41 21.49
CA ARG A 79 35.18 1.59 21.00
C ARG A 79 36.34 1.51 21.98
N LEU A 80 36.65 2.63 22.66
CA LEU A 80 37.70 2.69 23.68
C LEU A 80 37.27 2.02 24.99
N ARG A 81 36.01 2.20 25.38
CA ARG A 81 35.46 1.70 26.65
C ARG A 81 35.19 0.19 26.65
N PHE A 82 34.88 -0.39 25.49
CA PHE A 82 34.51 -1.81 25.34
C PHE A 82 35.37 -2.51 24.28
N PRO A 83 36.70 -2.68 24.52
CA PRO A 83 37.63 -3.20 23.51
C PRO A 83 37.38 -4.66 23.11
N LEU A 84 36.67 -5.43 23.95
CA LEU A 84 36.33 -6.84 23.67
C LEU A 84 35.02 -7.01 22.88
N ALA A 85 34.25 -5.93 22.68
CA ALA A 85 33.01 -5.97 21.94
C ALA A 85 33.24 -6.30 20.46
N TYR A 86 32.30 -6.97 19.80
CA TYR A 86 32.33 -7.14 18.35
C TYR A 86 32.15 -5.79 17.67
N ALA A 87 32.89 -5.53 16.59
CA ALA A 87 32.77 -4.26 15.86
C ALA A 87 31.35 -4.07 15.29
N ASP A 88 30.74 -5.14 14.79
CA ASP A 88 29.45 -5.21 14.10
C ASP A 88 28.31 -5.65 15.02
N ALA A 89 27.14 -5.03 14.89
CA ALA A 89 25.94 -5.37 15.65
C ALA A 89 25.31 -6.69 15.19
N ASP A 90 25.42 -7.05 13.91
CA ASP A 90 24.83 -8.29 13.38
C ASP A 90 25.60 -9.53 13.87
N ARG A 91 26.93 -9.41 14.00
CA ARG A 91 27.75 -10.44 14.66
C ARG A 91 27.40 -10.64 16.14
N ALA A 92 26.83 -9.63 16.80
CA ALA A 92 26.37 -9.78 18.18
C ALA A 92 25.16 -10.73 18.30
N LEU A 93 24.37 -10.86 17.23
CA LEU A 93 23.22 -11.79 17.16
C LEU A 93 23.65 -13.24 16.91
N GLU A 94 24.77 -13.48 16.24
CA GLU A 94 25.33 -14.82 15.98
C GLU A 94 26.01 -15.46 17.20
N VAL A 95 26.55 -14.64 18.10
CA VAL A 95 27.37 -15.11 19.23
C VAL A 95 26.58 -15.99 20.21
N PRO A 96 25.32 -15.67 20.59
CA PRO A 96 24.47 -16.59 21.36
C PRO A 96 24.30 -17.96 20.70
N HIS A 97 24.20 -18.02 19.36
CA HIS A 97 24.12 -19.28 18.62
C HIS A 97 25.44 -20.07 18.69
N ARG A 98 26.59 -19.40 18.59
CA ARG A 98 27.91 -20.04 18.73
C ARG A 98 28.20 -20.53 20.15
N VAL A 99 27.79 -19.76 21.16
CA VAL A 99 27.86 -20.18 22.58
C VAL A 99 26.97 -21.40 22.84
N ARG A 100 25.77 -21.42 22.23
CA ARG A 100 24.86 -22.57 22.31
C ARG A 100 25.44 -23.80 21.59
N ALA A 101 26.02 -23.63 20.40
CA ALA A 101 26.70 -24.71 19.67
C ALA A 101 27.88 -25.29 20.48
N ALA A 102 28.74 -24.43 21.03
CA ALA A 102 29.85 -24.86 21.89
C ALA A 102 29.38 -25.59 23.17
N ARG A 103 28.18 -25.25 23.68
CA ARG A 103 27.56 -25.95 24.82
C ARG A 103 27.07 -27.34 24.43
N ILE A 104 26.43 -27.46 23.27
CA ILE A 104 25.99 -28.75 22.70
C ILE A 104 27.20 -29.64 22.46
N ASP A 105 28.29 -29.12 21.89
CA ASP A 105 29.54 -29.86 21.68
C ASP A 105 30.16 -30.36 22.99
N LEU A 106 30.19 -29.53 24.03
CA LEU A 106 30.70 -29.92 25.36
C LEU A 106 29.82 -30.98 26.05
N GLU A 107 28.51 -30.98 25.78
CA GLU A 107 27.55 -31.98 26.26
C GLU A 107 27.66 -33.30 25.47
N ALA A 108 27.83 -33.23 24.14
CA ALA A 108 28.13 -34.38 23.28
C ALA A 108 29.44 -35.06 23.71
N ASP A 109 30.50 -34.29 23.95
CA ASP A 109 31.79 -34.76 24.49
C ASP A 109 31.64 -35.46 25.85
N ARG A 110 30.62 -35.11 26.66
CA ARG A 110 30.30 -35.78 27.95
C ARG A 110 29.62 -37.12 27.74
N LEU A 111 28.67 -37.20 26.83
CA LEU A 111 27.92 -38.41 26.50
C LEU A 111 28.79 -39.45 25.78
N GLU A 112 29.74 -39.03 24.96
CA GLU A 112 30.69 -39.95 24.32
C GLU A 112 31.63 -40.64 25.33
N ARG A 113 31.98 -39.96 26.44
CA ARG A 113 32.77 -40.58 27.52
C ARG A 113 32.01 -41.66 28.27
N SER A 114 30.69 -41.52 28.45
CA SER A 114 29.90 -42.56 29.11
C SER A 114 29.74 -43.82 28.26
N ARG A 115 30.09 -43.78 26.97
CA ARG A 115 29.95 -44.89 26.02
C ARG A 115 31.26 -45.56 25.61
N ALA A 116 32.42 -44.95 25.84
CA ALA A 116 33.70 -45.45 25.34
C ALA A 116 34.44 -46.35 26.35
N ARG A 117 34.92 -47.53 25.91
CA ARG A 117 35.84 -48.40 26.66
C ARG A 117 37.28 -47.84 26.64
N ASP A 118 37.99 -48.09 27.74
CA ASP A 118 39.25 -47.47 28.15
C ASP A 118 40.39 -47.53 27.13
N ASP A 119 40.84 -46.35 26.65
CA ASP A 119 42.15 -46.18 26.01
C ASP A 119 42.80 -44.84 26.49
N GLY A 120 44.04 -44.91 26.96
CA GLY A 120 44.70 -43.85 27.74
C GLY A 120 45.04 -42.58 26.93
N LEU A 121 45.47 -42.74 25.68
CA LEU A 121 45.87 -41.65 24.79
C LEU A 121 44.67 -40.84 24.29
N LEU A 122 43.56 -41.52 23.97
CA LEU A 122 42.31 -40.87 23.56
C LEU A 122 41.70 -40.04 24.69
N ARG A 123 41.89 -40.44 25.96
CA ARG A 123 41.47 -39.65 27.13
C ARG A 123 42.25 -38.33 27.25
N ALA A 124 43.56 -38.35 27.03
CA ALA A 124 44.39 -37.15 27.07
C ALA A 124 44.02 -36.17 25.93
N ALA A 125 43.90 -36.67 24.69
CA ALA A 125 43.51 -35.84 23.54
C ALA A 125 42.12 -35.20 23.70
N ARG A 126 41.13 -35.96 24.23
CA ARG A 126 39.79 -35.43 24.56
C ARG A 126 39.82 -34.45 25.73
N GLY A 127 40.77 -34.57 26.65
CA GLY A 127 41.00 -33.60 27.73
C GLY A 127 41.45 -32.25 27.21
N VAL A 128 42.43 -32.24 26.29
CA VAL A 128 42.93 -31.02 25.63
C VAL A 128 41.84 -30.37 24.78
N ARG A 129 41.08 -31.14 24.00
CA ARG A 129 39.94 -30.61 23.21
C ARG A 129 38.89 -29.93 24.09
N ARG A 130 38.51 -30.55 25.22
CA ARG A 130 37.57 -29.93 26.17
C ARG A 130 38.11 -28.65 26.81
N LEU A 131 39.38 -28.63 27.17
CA LEU A 131 39.99 -27.42 27.73
C LEU A 131 39.95 -26.30 26.69
N GLY A 132 40.30 -26.60 25.43
CA GLY A 132 40.16 -25.69 24.29
C GLY A 132 38.73 -25.17 24.12
N ARG A 133 37.72 -26.05 24.09
CA ARG A 133 36.29 -25.67 23.97
C ARG A 133 35.78 -24.86 25.17
N ARG A 134 36.26 -25.16 26.38
CA ARG A 134 35.92 -24.39 27.59
C ARG A 134 36.51 -22.98 27.54
N VAL A 135 37.77 -22.84 27.13
CA VAL A 135 38.43 -21.55 26.95
C VAL A 135 37.74 -20.74 25.85
N GLU A 136 37.42 -21.38 24.73
CA GLU A 136 36.64 -20.79 23.63
C GLU A 136 35.29 -20.25 24.13
N ARG A 137 34.54 -21.05 24.89
CA ARG A 137 33.26 -20.63 25.50
C ARG A 137 33.42 -19.44 26.43
N GLU A 138 34.33 -19.50 27.41
CA GLU A 138 34.53 -18.40 28.37
C GLU A 138 34.97 -17.10 27.67
N TRP A 139 35.75 -17.21 26.59
CA TRP A 139 36.11 -16.07 25.76
C TRP A 139 34.90 -15.50 24.99
N LEU A 140 34.09 -16.36 24.35
CA LEU A 140 32.87 -15.96 23.63
C LEU A 140 31.85 -15.30 24.58
N GLU A 141 31.65 -15.83 25.77
CA GLU A 141 30.75 -15.27 26.80
C GLU A 141 31.20 -13.88 27.27
N ARG A 142 32.50 -13.69 27.53
CA ARG A 142 33.05 -12.37 27.91
C ARG A 142 32.91 -11.34 26.78
N ARG A 143 33.15 -11.76 25.52
CA ARG A 143 32.95 -10.87 24.36
C ARG A 143 31.49 -10.53 24.14
N ALA A 144 30.58 -11.49 24.31
CA ALA A 144 29.13 -11.27 24.25
C ALA A 144 28.70 -10.21 25.29
N ALA A 145 29.12 -10.39 26.55
CA ALA A 145 28.80 -9.45 27.64
C ALA A 145 29.39 -8.05 27.40
N SER A 146 30.63 -7.96 26.87
CA SER A 146 31.23 -6.68 26.49
C SER A 146 30.46 -6.02 25.33
N THR A 147 29.92 -6.81 24.41
CA THR A 147 29.14 -6.31 23.27
C THR A 147 27.78 -5.80 23.71
N GLU A 148 27.08 -6.53 24.58
CA GLU A 148 25.82 -6.09 25.19
C GLU A 148 25.99 -4.78 25.98
N LYS A 149 27.09 -4.63 26.73
CA LYS A 149 27.42 -3.37 27.42
C LYS A 149 27.70 -2.23 26.46
N ARG A 150 28.38 -2.49 25.33
CA ARG A 150 28.61 -1.51 24.28
C ARG A 150 27.31 -1.05 23.65
N VAL A 151 26.44 -1.99 23.27
CA VAL A 151 25.12 -1.73 22.67
C VAL A 151 24.30 -0.84 23.60
N ARG A 152 24.14 -1.22 24.87
CA ARG A 152 23.44 -0.40 25.87
C ARG A 152 24.04 1.00 26.04
N PHE A 153 25.37 1.12 25.98
CA PHE A 153 26.02 2.43 26.07
C PHE A 153 25.74 3.32 24.85
N THR A 154 25.64 2.74 23.64
CA THR A 154 25.39 3.44 22.37
C THR A 154 23.90 3.69 22.08
N GLU A 155 22.99 2.97 22.72
CA GLU A 155 21.53 3.15 22.62
C GLU A 155 21.02 4.44 23.26
N VAL A 156 21.81 5.06 24.14
CA VAL A 156 21.44 6.34 24.75
C VAL A 156 21.41 7.43 23.69
N GLU A 157 20.22 7.97 23.44
CA GLU A 157 20.00 9.03 22.45
C GLU A 157 20.51 10.40 22.92
N GLU A 158 20.46 10.67 24.23
CA GLU A 158 20.72 12.00 24.79
C GLU A 158 21.54 11.93 26.09
N GLY A 159 22.62 12.70 26.18
CA GLY A 159 23.53 12.71 27.34
C GLY A 159 24.59 13.81 27.29
N ASP A 160 25.57 13.75 28.20
CA ASP A 160 26.64 14.76 28.27
C ASP A 160 27.54 14.78 27.03
N LEU A 161 27.80 13.61 26.43
CA LEU A 161 28.61 13.52 25.21
C LEU A 161 27.90 14.16 24.02
N GLU A 162 26.60 13.95 23.88
CA GLU A 162 25.79 14.54 22.82
C GLU A 162 25.66 16.06 23.02
N ARG A 163 25.49 16.52 24.26
CA ARG A 163 25.52 17.96 24.60
C ARG A 163 26.85 18.60 24.23
N LEU A 164 27.97 17.94 24.57
CA LEU A 164 29.31 18.41 24.25
C LEU A 164 29.53 18.46 22.73
N GLU A 165 29.15 17.41 22.01
CA GLU A 165 29.27 17.32 20.56
C GLU A 165 28.48 18.44 19.86
N ARG A 166 27.24 18.69 20.28
CA ARG A 166 26.43 19.80 19.74
C ARG A 166 27.06 21.16 20.02
N ARG A 167 27.53 21.41 21.24
CA ARG A 167 28.22 22.67 21.59
C ARG A 167 29.47 22.86 20.76
N TRP A 168 30.27 21.81 20.60
CA TRP A 168 31.50 21.84 19.81
C TRP A 168 31.22 22.15 18.34
N TRP A 169 30.29 21.43 17.71
CA TRP A 169 29.96 21.68 16.30
C TRP A 169 29.28 23.03 16.08
N THR A 170 28.43 23.48 17.00
CA THR A 170 27.79 24.80 16.91
C THR A 170 28.83 25.92 17.05
N ALA A 171 29.78 25.80 17.99
CA ALA A 171 30.85 26.78 18.15
C ALA A 171 31.79 26.84 16.95
N LEU A 172 32.14 25.68 16.38
CA LEU A 172 33.08 25.59 15.26
C LEU A 172 32.46 26.00 13.92
N LEU A 173 31.20 25.64 13.67
CA LEU A 173 30.57 25.76 12.35
C LEU A 173 29.43 26.79 12.28
N GLY A 174 28.97 27.32 13.41
CA GLY A 174 27.80 28.21 13.48
C GLY A 174 26.60 27.61 12.73
N ASP A 175 26.03 28.38 11.82
CA ASP A 175 24.89 27.97 10.97
C ASP A 175 25.22 26.89 9.94
N ARG A 176 26.46 26.40 9.90
CA ARG A 176 26.86 25.23 9.10
C ARG A 176 26.93 23.95 9.92
N ALA A 177 26.60 23.99 11.22
CA ALA A 177 26.61 22.83 12.11
C ALA A 177 25.68 21.70 11.61
N TRP A 178 24.63 22.02 10.84
CA TRP A 178 23.77 21.02 10.20
C TRP A 178 24.54 19.98 9.37
N LYS A 179 25.68 20.35 8.76
CA LYS A 179 26.53 19.40 8.02
C LYS A 179 27.08 18.26 8.88
N ARG A 180 27.04 18.40 10.20
CA ARG A 180 27.47 17.40 11.19
C ARG A 180 26.32 16.87 12.03
N LEU A 181 25.35 17.73 12.35
CA LEU A 181 24.25 17.41 13.27
C LEU A 181 22.99 16.86 12.59
N ASP A 182 22.79 17.10 11.28
CA ASP A 182 21.69 16.54 10.51
C ASP A 182 22.08 16.33 9.03
N LEU A 183 22.43 15.09 8.68
CA LEU A 183 22.83 14.74 7.32
C LEU A 183 21.65 14.63 6.33
N ASN A 184 20.39 14.67 6.80
CA ASN A 184 19.26 14.57 5.90
C ASN A 184 19.27 15.68 4.85
N ALA A 185 19.60 16.92 5.24
CA ALA A 185 19.72 18.03 4.28
C ALA A 185 20.73 17.73 3.16
N THR A 186 21.86 17.09 3.48
CA THR A 186 22.87 16.67 2.48
C THR A 186 22.35 15.55 1.60
N ARG A 187 21.73 14.52 2.21
CA ARG A 187 21.17 13.36 1.50
C ARG A 187 20.10 13.78 0.49
N ILE A 188 19.19 14.64 0.93
CA ILE A 188 18.09 15.24 0.18
C ILE A 188 18.65 16.11 -0.97
N GLU A 189 19.69 16.90 -0.70
CA GLU A 189 20.34 17.71 -1.74
C GLU A 189 20.94 16.86 -2.87
N LEU A 190 21.68 15.81 -2.53
CA LEU A 190 22.32 14.93 -3.51
C LEU A 190 21.30 14.31 -4.46
N ALA A 191 20.12 13.97 -3.95
CA ALA A 191 19.03 13.41 -4.74
C ALA A 191 18.34 14.46 -5.64
N LEU A 192 18.00 15.65 -5.11
CA LEU A 192 17.10 16.57 -5.84
C LEU A 192 17.82 17.64 -6.65
N ARG A 193 18.97 18.14 -6.21
CA ARG A 193 19.55 19.39 -6.74
C ARG A 193 19.85 19.33 -8.24
N LEU A 194 20.42 18.22 -8.71
CA LEU A 194 20.73 18.05 -10.13
C LEU A 194 19.46 17.97 -10.98
N LYS A 195 18.41 17.31 -10.48
CA LYS A 195 17.10 17.26 -11.15
C LYS A 195 16.54 18.67 -11.30
N ILE A 196 16.51 19.43 -10.21
CA ILE A 196 16.01 20.80 -10.16
C ILE A 196 16.75 21.67 -11.20
N ILE A 197 18.10 21.64 -11.22
CA ILE A 197 18.90 22.43 -12.16
C ILE A 197 18.60 22.04 -13.62
N ARG A 198 18.46 20.73 -13.91
CA ARG A 198 18.17 20.21 -15.27
C ARG A 198 16.79 20.63 -15.77
N LEU A 199 15.83 20.85 -14.87
CA LEU A 199 14.50 21.33 -15.24
C LEU A 199 14.51 22.79 -15.71
N LYS A 200 15.58 23.56 -15.47
CA LYS A 200 15.67 24.99 -15.84
C LYS A 200 14.43 25.79 -15.35
N PRO A 201 14.15 25.79 -14.04
CA PRO A 201 13.01 26.50 -13.45
C PRO A 201 13.09 28.00 -13.69
N ASP A 202 11.96 28.65 -13.91
CA ASP A 202 11.83 30.11 -13.84
C ASP A 202 11.47 30.55 -12.40
N LEU A 203 10.75 29.69 -11.65
CA LEU A 203 10.53 29.82 -10.21
C LEU A 203 10.75 28.48 -9.49
N LEU A 204 11.38 28.56 -8.32
CA LEU A 204 11.55 27.48 -7.36
C LEU A 204 10.65 27.73 -6.16
N HIS A 205 9.82 26.76 -5.81
CA HIS A 205 8.98 26.84 -4.63
C HIS A 205 9.41 25.73 -3.64
N ALA A 206 10.13 26.14 -2.60
CA ALA A 206 10.64 25.26 -1.57
C ALA A 206 9.58 25.09 -0.48
N HIS A 207 8.94 23.91 -0.42
CA HIS A 207 8.02 23.56 0.66
C HIS A 207 8.82 23.00 1.83
N ASP A 208 8.80 23.75 2.93
CA ASP A 208 9.49 23.46 4.18
C ASP A 208 11.04 23.63 4.15
N VAL A 209 11.68 23.49 5.30
CA VAL A 209 13.07 23.92 5.57
C VAL A 209 14.11 23.11 4.80
N TYR A 210 13.89 21.82 4.53
CA TYR A 210 14.88 20.99 3.85
C TYR A 210 15.09 21.44 2.39
N PRO A 211 14.03 21.60 1.57
CA PRO A 211 14.14 22.14 0.22
C PRO A 211 14.71 23.56 0.15
N LEU A 212 14.51 24.41 1.17
CA LEU A 212 14.95 25.82 1.16
C LEU A 212 16.41 25.99 0.73
N GLY A 213 17.34 25.35 1.45
CA GLY A 213 18.75 25.49 1.13
C GLY A 213 19.14 24.85 -0.21
N ILE A 214 18.46 23.78 -0.61
CA ILE A 214 18.70 23.10 -1.90
C ILE A 214 18.30 24.03 -3.04
N CYS A 215 17.12 24.64 -2.92
CA CYS A 215 16.59 25.58 -3.89
C CYS A 215 17.41 26.87 -3.91
N ALA A 216 17.85 27.39 -2.76
CA ALA A 216 18.75 28.54 -2.69
C ALA A 216 20.07 28.30 -3.44
N ARG A 217 20.69 27.12 -3.25
CA ARG A 217 21.92 26.74 -3.97
C ARG A 217 21.68 26.49 -5.45
N ALA A 218 20.54 25.88 -5.82
CA ALA A 218 20.17 25.68 -7.22
C ALA A 218 19.88 27.00 -7.93
N ALA A 219 19.16 27.93 -7.28
CA ALA A 219 18.87 29.27 -7.77
C ALA A 219 20.17 30.05 -7.96
N ALA A 220 21.06 30.08 -6.96
CA ALA A 220 22.36 30.74 -7.06
C ALA A 220 23.20 30.19 -8.24
N HIS A 221 23.19 28.87 -8.44
CA HIS A 221 23.87 28.22 -9.58
C HIS A 221 23.26 28.60 -10.94
N LEU A 222 21.94 28.72 -11.04
CA LEU A 222 21.27 29.12 -12.28
C LEU A 222 21.45 30.62 -12.55
N ARG A 223 21.38 31.45 -11.51
CA ARG A 223 21.63 32.91 -11.56
C ARG A 223 23.06 33.22 -12.00
N SER A 224 24.06 32.49 -11.50
CA SER A 224 25.46 32.66 -11.93
C SER A 224 25.71 32.29 -13.41
N ARG A 225 24.75 31.60 -14.04
CA ARG A 225 24.76 31.30 -15.48
C ARG A 225 23.80 32.18 -16.29
N GLY A 226 23.41 33.33 -15.76
CA GLY A 226 22.61 34.33 -16.45
C GLY A 226 21.12 34.01 -16.53
N ARG A 227 20.60 33.06 -15.74
CA ARG A 227 19.14 32.84 -15.64
C ARG A 227 18.55 33.61 -14.48
N ASP A 228 17.52 34.41 -14.73
CA ASP A 228 16.69 34.94 -13.65
C ASP A 228 15.76 33.84 -13.15
N VAL A 229 15.99 33.36 -11.94
CA VAL A 229 15.19 32.30 -11.29
C VAL A 229 14.74 32.85 -9.96
N LYS A 230 13.44 32.83 -9.68
CA LYS A 230 12.86 33.25 -8.40
C LYS A 230 12.79 32.08 -7.41
N LEU A 231 12.85 32.37 -6.12
CA LEU A 231 12.78 31.41 -5.02
C LEU A 231 11.70 31.85 -4.03
N VAL A 232 10.68 31.00 -3.86
CA VAL A 232 9.65 31.11 -2.83
C VAL A 232 9.94 30.08 -1.74
N TYR A 233 9.92 30.51 -0.48
CA TYR A 233 9.99 29.64 0.69
C TYR A 233 8.62 29.51 1.35
N ASP A 234 8.03 28.32 1.39
CA ASP A 234 6.77 28.03 2.10
C ASP A 234 7.10 27.38 3.45
N ALA A 235 7.08 28.21 4.50
CA ALA A 235 7.40 27.84 5.86
C ALA A 235 6.15 27.27 6.55
N HIS A 236 6.17 25.98 6.85
CA HIS A 236 5.03 25.31 7.50
C HIS A 236 5.07 25.39 9.03
N GLU A 237 6.25 25.64 9.61
CA GLU A 237 6.51 25.52 11.04
C GLU A 237 7.58 26.54 11.46
N PHE A 238 7.51 27.03 12.70
CA PHE A 238 8.55 27.83 13.33
C PHE A 238 9.70 26.93 13.81
N ARG A 239 10.82 26.95 13.09
CA ARG A 239 11.96 26.06 13.33
C ARG A 239 12.63 26.24 14.71
N PRO A 240 12.84 27.46 15.23
CA PRO A 240 13.42 27.63 16.56
C PRO A 240 12.57 27.02 17.69
N GLY A 241 11.24 26.99 17.53
CA GLY A 241 10.28 26.50 18.52
C GLY A 241 9.80 25.06 18.31
N PHE A 242 10.46 24.27 17.45
CA PHE A 242 10.05 22.89 17.16
C PHE A 242 10.56 21.92 18.25
N ASP A 243 9.91 21.90 19.41
CA ASP A 243 10.36 21.12 20.58
C ASP A 243 10.26 19.60 20.42
N ALA A 244 9.39 19.11 19.54
CA ALA A 244 9.25 17.67 19.28
C ALA A 244 10.42 17.06 18.47
N GLN A 245 11.34 17.88 17.97
CA GLN A 245 12.54 17.40 17.24
C GLN A 245 13.70 17.13 18.20
N PRO A 246 14.55 16.11 17.90
CA PRO A 246 15.81 15.91 18.61
C PRO A 246 16.65 17.19 18.67
N PRO A 247 17.29 17.52 19.81
CA PRO A 247 18.00 18.80 19.98
C PRO A 247 19.06 19.08 18.92
N ALA A 248 19.78 18.05 18.44
CA ALA A 248 20.76 18.17 17.36
C ALA A 248 20.13 18.64 16.05
N GLN A 249 19.01 18.02 15.68
CA GLN A 249 18.26 18.34 14.47
C GLN A 249 17.64 19.75 14.58
N ARG A 250 17.08 20.12 15.73
CA ARG A 250 16.53 21.47 15.93
C ARG A 250 17.58 22.56 15.75
N ILE A 251 18.76 22.40 16.36
CA ILE A 251 19.89 23.35 16.21
C ILE A 251 20.33 23.40 14.74
N ALA A 252 20.47 22.24 14.10
CA ALA A 252 20.85 22.13 12.70
C ALA A 252 19.89 22.88 11.77
N LEU A 253 18.58 22.58 11.86
CA LEU A 253 17.56 23.14 10.97
C LEU A 253 17.28 24.61 11.26
N THR A 254 17.40 25.06 12.51
CA THR A 254 17.33 26.49 12.83
C THR A 254 18.47 27.28 12.19
N GLY A 255 19.71 26.76 12.29
CA GLY A 255 20.85 27.36 11.59
C GLY A 255 20.73 27.25 10.06
N TYR A 256 20.15 26.16 9.55
CA TYR A 256 19.88 25.96 8.13
C TYR A 256 18.88 27.00 7.60
N GLU A 257 17.76 27.21 8.28
CA GLU A 257 16.75 28.21 7.94
C GLU A 257 17.37 29.61 7.95
N ARG A 258 17.97 30.04 9.07
CA ARG A 258 18.62 31.35 9.20
C ARG A 258 19.65 31.62 8.09
N ARG A 259 20.38 30.59 7.66
CA ARG A 259 21.38 30.70 6.60
C ARG A 259 20.78 30.91 5.21
N TYR A 260 19.68 30.23 4.89
CA TYR A 260 19.19 30.15 3.50
C TYR A 260 17.92 30.97 3.25
N LEU A 261 17.18 31.32 4.29
CA LEU A 261 15.98 32.15 4.18
C LEU A 261 16.27 33.49 3.51
N PRO A 262 17.37 34.23 3.79
CA PRO A 262 17.69 35.49 3.12
C PRO A 262 17.88 35.40 1.60
N HIS A 263 17.92 34.19 1.02
CA HIS A 263 18.01 33.99 -0.43
C HIS A 263 16.65 33.83 -1.11
N ALA A 264 15.56 33.73 -0.35
CA ALA A 264 14.22 33.66 -0.90
C ALA A 264 13.76 35.06 -1.34
N ASP A 265 13.18 35.15 -2.54
CA ASP A 265 12.59 36.39 -3.06
C ASP A 265 11.21 36.64 -2.45
N ALA A 266 10.55 35.59 -1.97
CA ALA A 266 9.30 35.68 -1.20
C ALA A 266 9.19 34.55 -0.17
N VAL A 267 8.45 34.83 0.91
CA VAL A 267 8.14 33.86 1.96
C VAL A 267 6.63 33.73 2.07
N VAL A 268 6.17 32.48 2.11
CA VAL A 268 4.79 32.08 2.35
C VAL A 268 4.74 31.30 3.66
N THR A 269 3.64 31.38 4.38
CA THR A 269 3.41 30.61 5.60
C THR A 269 1.93 30.29 5.79
N VAL A 270 1.59 29.59 6.87
CA VAL A 270 0.26 28.98 7.09
C VAL A 270 -0.63 29.75 8.05
N SER A 271 -0.11 30.76 8.76
CA SER A 271 -0.91 31.58 9.68
C SER A 271 -0.28 32.96 9.91
N GLU A 272 -1.11 33.94 10.26
CA GLU A 272 -0.65 35.30 10.60
C GLU A 272 0.32 35.34 11.78
N PRO A 273 0.07 34.66 12.92
CA PRO A 273 1.02 34.68 14.04
C PRO A 273 2.37 34.05 13.69
N LEU A 274 2.39 33.03 12.81
CA LEU A 274 3.64 32.47 12.31
C LEU A 274 4.35 33.43 11.35
N ALA A 275 3.61 34.17 10.53
CA ALA A 275 4.18 35.20 9.66
C ALA A 275 4.89 36.28 10.47
N GLU A 276 4.28 36.73 11.57
CA GLU A 276 4.89 37.71 12.49
C GLU A 276 6.14 37.13 13.18
N LEU A 277 6.07 35.91 13.71
CA LEU A 277 7.23 35.24 14.31
C LEU A 277 8.40 35.11 13.31
N LEU A 278 8.12 34.71 12.07
CA LEU A 278 9.14 34.58 11.03
C LEU A 278 9.75 35.95 10.68
N ARG A 279 8.92 36.99 10.54
CA ARG A 279 9.37 38.36 10.28
C ARG A 279 10.27 38.86 11.41
N ASP A 280 9.83 38.74 12.65
CA ASP A 280 10.52 39.31 13.80
C ASP A 280 11.81 38.53 14.13
N THR A 281 11.80 37.20 13.96
CA THR A 281 12.96 36.34 14.22
C THR A 281 14.05 36.48 13.15
N HIS A 282 13.65 36.60 11.88
CA HIS A 282 14.59 36.63 10.75
C HIS A 282 14.81 38.05 10.17
N GLY A 283 14.13 39.07 10.70
CA GLY A 283 14.26 40.46 10.26
C GLY A 283 13.78 40.69 8.82
N LEU A 284 12.62 40.13 8.45
CA LEU A 284 12.09 40.24 7.08
C LEU A 284 11.48 41.63 6.84
N ASP A 285 11.79 42.23 5.68
CA ASP A 285 11.28 43.57 5.30
C ASP A 285 9.77 43.58 5.04
N ARG A 286 9.21 42.43 4.63
CA ARG A 286 7.79 42.24 4.35
C ARG A 286 7.25 41.11 5.23
N LEU A 287 6.00 41.26 5.65
CA LEU A 287 5.28 40.16 6.28
C LEU A 287 5.12 39.01 5.26
N PRO A 288 5.45 37.75 5.61
CA PRO A 288 5.20 36.60 4.75
C PRO A 288 3.73 36.53 4.31
N ALA A 289 3.51 36.12 3.05
CA ALA A 289 2.15 35.89 2.57
C ALA A 289 1.54 34.69 3.32
N VAL A 290 0.30 34.83 3.78
CA VAL A 290 -0.39 33.76 4.49
C VAL A 290 -1.26 32.98 3.51
N VAL A 291 -1.02 31.68 3.40
CA VAL A 291 -1.81 30.75 2.62
C VAL A 291 -2.27 29.63 3.55
N LEU A 292 -3.53 29.69 3.97
CA LEU A 292 -4.13 28.71 4.87
C LEU A 292 -4.17 27.34 4.19
N ASN A 293 -3.99 26.26 4.97
CA ASN A 293 -4.16 24.90 4.45
C ASN A 293 -5.64 24.47 4.49
N ALA A 294 -6.47 25.22 3.78
CA ALA A 294 -7.91 25.01 3.64
C ALA A 294 -8.26 23.76 2.80
N PRO A 295 -9.39 23.06 3.06
CA PRO A 295 -9.89 22.01 2.19
C PRO A 295 -10.37 22.56 0.85
N LEU A 296 -10.51 21.68 -0.14
CA LEU A 296 -11.26 22.00 -1.36
C LEU A 296 -12.71 22.29 -0.98
N ARG A 297 -13.39 23.15 -1.74
CA ARG A 297 -14.84 23.30 -1.57
C ARG A 297 -15.52 21.95 -1.85
N PRO A 298 -16.47 21.54 -1.00
CA PRO A 298 -17.27 20.36 -1.28
C PRO A 298 -17.93 20.46 -2.65
N ASP A 299 -17.55 19.56 -3.55
CA ASP A 299 -18.18 19.42 -4.86
C ASP A 299 -19.50 18.64 -4.69
N PRO A 300 -20.67 19.25 -4.97
CA PRO A 300 -21.96 18.57 -4.84
C PRO A 300 -22.14 17.45 -5.88
N ASP A 301 -21.47 17.54 -7.04
CA ASP A 301 -21.61 16.58 -8.15
C ASP A 301 -20.77 15.33 -7.95
N ARG A 302 -19.75 15.42 -7.07
CA ARG A 302 -18.96 14.29 -6.61
C ARG A 302 -19.83 13.33 -5.76
N PRO A 303 -19.70 12.00 -5.93
CA PRO A 303 -20.48 11.04 -5.13
C PRO A 303 -20.26 11.23 -3.62
N HIS A 304 -21.33 11.17 -2.82
CA HIS A 304 -21.20 11.32 -1.38
C HIS A 304 -20.37 10.16 -0.77
N PRO A 305 -19.33 10.43 0.03
CA PRO A 305 -18.47 9.40 0.62
C PRO A 305 -19.14 8.51 1.69
N GLY A 306 -20.47 8.63 1.87
CA GLY A 306 -21.16 8.26 3.11
C GLY A 306 -20.93 9.30 4.21
N ASP A 307 -21.44 9.04 5.40
CA ASP A 307 -21.38 9.97 6.52
C ASP A 307 -20.82 9.30 7.79
N ILE A 308 -20.19 10.11 8.63
CA ILE A 308 -19.51 9.65 9.85
C ILE A 308 -20.49 8.99 10.82
N ARG A 309 -21.73 9.47 10.91
CA ARG A 309 -22.74 8.96 11.86
C ARG A 309 -23.19 7.56 11.51
N SER A 310 -23.60 7.34 10.26
CA SER A 310 -23.94 6.02 9.73
C SER A 310 -22.76 5.08 9.79
N SER A 311 -21.53 5.57 9.56
CA SER A 311 -20.32 4.75 9.72
C SER A 311 -20.15 4.26 11.17
N CYS A 312 -20.66 5.01 12.15
CA CYS A 312 -20.68 4.66 13.57
C CYS A 312 -21.88 3.80 14.00
N GLY A 313 -22.83 3.54 13.10
CA GLY A 313 -24.07 2.82 13.43
C GLY A 313 -24.95 3.58 14.43
N LEU A 314 -24.91 4.92 14.40
CA LEU A 314 -25.61 5.77 15.35
C LEU A 314 -26.87 6.38 14.75
N ASP A 315 -27.91 6.48 15.57
CA ASP A 315 -29.14 7.19 15.22
C ASP A 315 -28.94 8.71 15.18
N ALA A 316 -29.87 9.41 14.52
CA ALA A 316 -29.82 10.87 14.37
C ALA A 316 -29.86 11.64 15.70
N ALA A 317 -30.46 11.07 16.74
CA ALA A 317 -30.62 11.72 18.04
C ALA A 317 -29.40 11.56 18.97
N VAL A 318 -28.48 10.63 18.68
CA VAL A 318 -27.33 10.33 19.55
C VAL A 318 -26.24 11.40 19.38
N PRO A 319 -25.82 12.12 20.43
CA PRO A 319 -24.76 13.11 20.31
C PRO A 319 -23.43 12.51 19.83
N LEU A 320 -22.82 13.10 18.80
CA LEU A 320 -21.57 12.64 18.19
C LEU A 320 -20.52 13.75 18.10
N ALA A 321 -19.41 13.59 18.82
CA ALA A 321 -18.22 14.42 18.69
C ALA A 321 -17.13 13.73 17.86
N VAL A 322 -16.42 14.47 17.01
CA VAL A 322 -15.47 13.89 16.05
C VAL A 322 -14.08 14.52 16.11
N TYR A 323 -13.06 13.68 15.90
CA TYR A 323 -11.70 14.09 15.59
C TYR A 323 -11.25 13.45 14.29
N ALA A 324 -10.69 14.22 13.35
CA ALA A 324 -10.20 13.69 12.08
C ALA A 324 -8.74 14.04 11.80
N GLY A 325 -7.83 13.07 11.85
CA GLY A 325 -6.45 13.24 11.39
C GLY A 325 -5.41 12.39 12.13
N TRP A 326 -4.15 12.82 12.08
CA TRP A 326 -3.05 12.10 12.72
C TRP A 326 -3.24 12.01 14.24
N ALA A 327 -3.06 10.82 14.81
CA ALA A 327 -3.11 10.59 16.25
C ALA A 327 -1.68 10.52 16.83
N SER A 328 -1.37 11.44 17.75
CA SER A 328 -0.12 11.46 18.52
C SER A 328 -0.37 12.06 19.90
N PRO A 329 0.52 11.83 20.89
CA PRO A 329 0.34 12.33 22.26
C PRO A 329 0.07 13.84 22.36
N GLU A 330 0.66 14.64 21.47
CA GLU A 330 0.46 16.10 21.43
C GLU A 330 -0.96 16.50 21.03
N ARG A 331 -1.75 15.57 20.49
CA ARG A 331 -3.16 15.77 20.09
C ARG A 331 -4.15 15.43 21.21
N ARG A 332 -3.65 14.92 22.34
CA ARG A 332 -4.37 14.69 23.61
C ARG A 332 -5.77 14.10 23.43
N LEU A 333 -5.89 13.10 22.56
CA LEU A 333 -7.17 12.45 22.27
C LEU A 333 -7.72 11.69 23.48
N GLU A 334 -6.87 11.37 24.47
CA GLU A 334 -7.29 10.84 25.77
C GLU A 334 -8.29 11.78 26.47
N GLU A 335 -8.14 13.10 26.33
CA GLU A 335 -9.04 14.09 26.94
C GLU A 335 -10.45 13.98 26.37
N MET A 336 -10.58 13.63 25.08
CA MET A 336 -11.90 13.39 24.48
C MET A 336 -12.59 12.18 25.10
N ILE A 337 -11.85 11.09 25.30
CA ILE A 337 -12.36 9.84 25.89
C ILE A 337 -12.77 10.08 27.33
N GLU A 338 -11.94 10.78 28.11
CA GLU A 338 -12.25 11.17 29.48
C GLU A 338 -13.47 12.11 29.55
N ALA A 339 -13.58 13.07 28.64
CA ALA A 339 -14.75 13.96 28.57
C ALA A 339 -16.04 13.20 28.20
N ALA A 340 -15.99 12.22 27.28
CA ALA A 340 -17.14 11.41 26.90
C ALA A 340 -17.65 10.51 28.03
N ARG A 341 -16.78 10.12 28.97
CA ARG A 341 -17.21 9.47 30.21
C ARG A 341 -18.12 10.37 31.05
N LEU A 342 -17.87 11.69 31.04
CA LEU A 342 -18.59 12.67 31.85
C LEU A 342 -19.87 13.19 31.18
N VAL A 343 -20.03 13.03 29.87
CA VAL A 343 -21.22 13.45 29.11
C VAL A 343 -22.04 12.20 28.77
N PRO A 344 -23.20 11.96 29.43
CA PRO A 344 -24.07 10.85 29.10
C PRO A 344 -24.44 10.84 27.62
N ASP A 345 -24.53 9.65 27.04
CA ASP A 345 -24.95 9.41 25.65
C ASP A 345 -24.07 10.04 24.56
N LEU A 346 -22.96 10.69 24.92
CA LEU A 346 -22.00 11.20 23.94
C LEU A 346 -21.19 10.05 23.36
N HIS A 347 -21.21 9.96 22.03
CA HIS A 347 -20.33 9.10 21.25
C HIS A 347 -19.18 9.91 20.66
N LEU A 348 -18.03 9.26 20.52
CA LEU A 348 -16.84 9.82 19.87
C LEU A 348 -16.54 9.08 18.58
N ALA A 349 -16.21 9.79 17.51
CA ALA A 349 -15.56 9.19 16.35
C ALA A 349 -14.15 9.75 16.12
N LEU A 350 -13.15 8.86 16.14
CA LEU A 350 -11.76 9.16 15.85
C LEU A 350 -11.41 8.65 14.45
N VAL A 351 -11.42 9.54 13.46
CA VAL A 351 -11.06 9.25 12.05
C VAL A 351 -9.53 9.30 11.92
N VAL A 352 -8.88 8.14 11.97
CA VAL A 352 -7.41 7.98 12.07
C VAL A 352 -6.90 6.85 11.17
N SER A 353 -5.89 7.10 10.32
CA SER A 353 -5.46 6.11 9.30
C SER A 353 -4.66 4.92 9.82
N ARG A 354 -3.97 5.04 10.97
CA ARG A 354 -3.03 4.03 11.49
C ARG A 354 -3.54 3.42 12.79
N HIS A 355 -4.55 2.56 12.70
CA HIS A 355 -5.14 1.93 13.88
C HIS A 355 -4.14 1.10 14.71
N ARG A 356 -3.04 0.61 14.12
CA ARG A 356 -1.97 -0.14 14.82
C ARG A 356 -0.91 0.77 15.49
N ASN A 357 -1.05 2.09 15.42
CA ASN A 357 -0.16 3.01 16.14
C ASN A 357 -0.25 2.76 17.67
N PRO A 358 0.88 2.63 18.41
CA PRO A 358 0.86 2.43 19.86
C PRO A 358 -0.01 3.41 20.64
N TYR A 359 -0.03 4.69 20.24
CA TYR A 359 -0.89 5.70 20.86
C TYR A 359 -2.38 5.46 20.57
N VAL A 360 -2.74 5.00 19.37
CA VAL A 360 -4.14 4.63 19.09
C VAL A 360 -4.55 3.39 19.89
N GLN A 361 -3.62 2.44 20.10
CA GLN A 361 -3.86 1.28 20.95
C GLN A 361 -4.04 1.67 22.42
N SER A 362 -3.27 2.64 22.93
CA SER A 362 -3.47 3.15 24.29
C SER A 362 -4.82 3.85 24.45
N LEU A 363 -5.30 4.57 23.44
CA LEU A 363 -6.64 5.18 23.45
C LEU A 363 -7.76 4.12 23.49
N LYS A 364 -7.62 3.02 22.74
CA LYS A 364 -8.56 1.89 22.81
C LYS A 364 -8.59 1.28 24.21
N ALA A 365 -7.41 0.99 24.78
CA ALA A 365 -7.30 0.45 26.12
C ALA A 365 -7.87 1.40 27.19
N LEU A 366 -7.72 2.72 27.01
CA LEU A 366 -8.32 3.73 27.88
C LEU A 366 -9.85 3.72 27.78
N ALA A 367 -10.43 3.65 26.59
CA ALA A 367 -11.88 3.59 26.42
C ALA A 367 -12.49 2.34 27.09
N GLU A 368 -11.83 1.19 26.94
CA GLU A 368 -12.23 -0.06 27.60
C GLU A 368 -12.11 0.00 29.13
N SER A 369 -10.99 0.53 29.65
CA SER A 369 -10.79 0.63 31.11
C SER A 369 -11.78 1.58 31.78
N LEU A 370 -12.27 2.59 31.04
CA LEU A 370 -13.28 3.51 31.49
C LEU A 370 -14.72 2.99 31.29
N GLY A 371 -14.89 1.83 30.66
CA GLY A 371 -16.21 1.20 30.43
C GLY A 371 -17.06 1.92 29.37
N ILE A 372 -16.42 2.58 28.40
CA ILE A 372 -17.11 3.37 27.36
C ILE A 372 -16.69 2.95 25.94
N GLY A 373 -16.10 1.76 25.79
CA GLY A 373 -15.57 1.26 24.50
C GLY A 373 -16.61 1.24 23.38
N ASP A 374 -17.87 0.94 23.71
CA ASP A 374 -19.04 0.97 22.82
C ASP A 374 -19.39 2.39 22.30
N ARG A 375 -18.98 3.43 23.03
CA ARG A 375 -19.18 4.84 22.67
C ARG A 375 -18.00 5.46 21.92
N VAL A 376 -16.88 4.75 21.75
CA VAL A 376 -15.68 5.27 21.07
C VAL A 376 -15.40 4.54 19.76
N HIS A 377 -15.62 5.24 18.66
CA HIS A 377 -15.61 4.72 17.30
C HIS A 377 -14.31 5.09 16.57
N PHE A 378 -13.48 4.11 16.23
CA PHE A 378 -12.28 4.35 15.41
C PHE A 378 -12.61 4.15 13.93
N ARG A 379 -12.37 5.16 13.09
CA ARG A 379 -12.66 5.12 11.64
C ARG A 379 -11.40 5.31 10.81
N GLY A 380 -11.37 4.69 9.64
CA GLY A 380 -10.20 4.65 8.76
C GLY A 380 -9.91 5.96 8.05
N TYR A 381 -8.96 5.92 7.12
CA TYR A 381 -8.62 7.06 6.29
C TYR A 381 -9.79 7.45 5.37
N VAL A 382 -10.00 8.77 5.21
CA VAL A 382 -10.92 9.36 4.25
C VAL A 382 -10.12 10.35 3.40
N ASP A 383 -10.38 10.37 2.09
CA ASP A 383 -9.71 11.29 1.18
C ASP A 383 -9.99 12.75 1.57
N TYR A 384 -8.99 13.62 1.46
CA TYR A 384 -9.08 15.00 1.94
C TYR A 384 -10.15 15.82 1.20
N ALA A 385 -10.48 15.46 -0.05
CA ALA A 385 -11.53 16.13 -0.81
C ALA A 385 -12.94 15.71 -0.35
N ASP A 386 -13.06 14.53 0.24
CA ASP A 386 -14.32 13.95 0.70
C ASP A 386 -14.56 14.18 2.20
N LEU A 387 -13.51 14.49 2.97
CA LEU A 387 -13.55 14.57 4.42
C LEU A 387 -14.58 15.57 4.98
N PRO A 388 -14.73 16.82 4.48
CA PRO A 388 -15.74 17.72 5.02
C PRO A 388 -17.17 17.18 4.89
N ARG A 389 -17.52 16.60 3.74
CA ARG A 389 -18.86 15.97 3.52
C ARG A 389 -19.04 14.74 4.38
N PHE A 390 -17.99 13.96 4.58
CA PHE A 390 -18.04 12.80 5.47
C PHE A 390 -18.33 13.20 6.92
N LEU A 391 -17.84 14.36 7.38
CA LEU A 391 -17.99 14.83 8.76
C LEU A 391 -19.31 15.56 9.04
N GLU A 392 -20.10 15.92 8.01
CA GLU A 392 -21.24 16.85 8.13
C GLU A 392 -22.35 16.40 9.10
N THR A 393 -22.50 15.10 9.33
CA THR A 393 -23.53 14.54 10.21
C THR A 393 -23.12 14.47 11.68
N ALA A 394 -21.88 14.85 12.02
CA ALA A 394 -21.45 15.01 13.40
C ALA A 394 -22.12 16.21 14.07
N ASP A 395 -22.13 16.22 15.39
CA ASP A 395 -22.67 17.35 16.15
C ASP A 395 -21.57 18.36 16.48
N ILE A 396 -20.35 17.90 16.76
CA ILE A 396 -19.24 18.72 17.24
C ILE A 396 -17.91 18.23 16.65
N GLY A 397 -17.09 19.15 16.13
CA GLY A 397 -15.69 18.89 15.84
C GLY A 397 -14.81 19.22 17.05
N VAL A 398 -14.01 18.27 17.55
CA VAL A 398 -13.13 18.50 18.69
C VAL A 398 -11.67 18.48 18.25
N TYR A 399 -10.88 19.40 18.78
CA TYR A 399 -9.45 19.47 18.52
C TYR A 399 -8.65 19.83 19.78
N PRO A 400 -8.21 18.81 20.54
CA PRO A 400 -7.59 18.97 21.86
C PRO A 400 -6.05 19.10 21.74
N LEU A 401 -5.57 20.10 21.01
CA LEU A 401 -4.12 20.26 20.82
C LEU A 401 -3.42 20.70 22.11
N GLN A 402 -2.26 20.14 22.41
CA GLN A 402 -1.44 20.52 23.55
C GLN A 402 -1.02 21.99 23.49
N THR A 403 -1.35 22.74 24.54
CA THR A 403 -0.87 24.11 24.81
C THR A 403 0.59 24.11 25.28
N GLY A 404 1.35 25.16 24.96
CA GLY A 404 2.73 25.38 25.37
C GLY A 404 3.75 25.42 24.22
N PRO A 405 3.87 24.37 23.38
CA PRO A 405 4.79 24.39 22.25
C PRO A 405 4.47 25.52 21.28
N VAL A 406 5.48 26.32 20.91
CA VAL A 406 5.29 27.54 20.10
C VAL A 406 4.55 27.26 18.80
N ASN A 407 4.90 26.17 18.09
CA ASN A 407 4.22 25.80 16.85
C ASN A 407 2.75 25.49 17.03
N HIS A 408 2.34 24.97 18.19
CA HIS A 408 0.92 24.76 18.47
C HIS A 408 0.23 26.11 18.68
N GLU A 409 0.84 27.01 19.46
CA GLU A 409 0.27 28.33 19.78
C GLU A 409 -0.04 29.19 18.54
N VAL A 410 0.75 29.04 17.47
CA VAL A 410 0.58 29.81 16.22
C VAL A 410 -0.16 29.06 15.12
N SER A 411 -0.64 27.84 15.37
CA SER A 411 -1.24 27.00 14.32
C SER A 411 -2.75 27.19 14.17
N LEU A 412 -3.20 27.37 12.93
CA LEU A 412 -4.57 27.09 12.49
C LEU A 412 -4.54 25.83 11.60
N PRO A 413 -4.84 24.64 12.15
CA PRO A 413 -4.66 23.37 11.46
C PRO A 413 -5.77 23.12 10.43
N ASN A 414 -5.51 22.23 9.47
CA ASN A 414 -6.47 21.83 8.43
C ASN A 414 -7.86 21.47 8.98
N LYS A 415 -7.89 20.73 10.10
CA LYS A 415 -9.12 20.28 10.76
C LYS A 415 -10.06 21.41 11.11
N TYR A 416 -9.49 22.58 11.45
CA TYR A 416 -10.27 23.78 11.70
C TYR A 416 -11.11 24.12 10.46
N PHE A 417 -10.47 24.20 9.31
CA PHE A 417 -11.15 24.53 8.06
C PHE A 417 -12.05 23.38 7.58
N GLU A 418 -11.65 22.13 7.76
CA GLU A 418 -12.46 20.93 7.44
C GLU A 418 -13.78 20.91 8.24
N TYR A 419 -13.73 21.16 9.54
CA TYR A 419 -14.93 21.26 10.39
C TYR A 419 -15.79 22.48 10.05
N SER A 420 -15.16 23.60 9.64
CA SER A 420 -15.88 24.78 9.17
C SER A 420 -16.70 24.48 7.92
N HIS A 421 -16.10 23.78 6.94
CA HIS A 421 -16.82 23.34 5.72
C HIS A 421 -17.87 22.26 5.99
N ALA A 422 -17.64 21.42 6.99
CA ALA A 422 -18.65 20.50 7.53
C ALA A 422 -19.73 21.21 8.38
N ARG A 423 -19.60 22.52 8.60
CA ARG A 423 -20.48 23.37 9.42
C ARG A 423 -20.64 22.86 10.86
N LEU A 424 -19.57 22.30 11.42
CA LEU A 424 -19.55 21.79 12.80
C LEU A 424 -19.19 22.91 13.78
N PRO A 425 -19.98 23.10 14.85
CA PRO A 425 -19.50 23.76 16.06
C PRO A 425 -18.22 23.08 16.56
N MET A 426 -17.31 23.86 17.12
CA MET A 426 -16.01 23.35 17.52
C MET A 426 -15.78 23.42 19.02
N VAL A 427 -15.05 22.45 19.57
CA VAL A 427 -14.35 22.64 20.85
C VAL A 427 -12.85 22.55 20.61
N VAL A 428 -12.13 23.62 20.94
CA VAL A 428 -10.67 23.70 20.81
C VAL A 428 -10.02 23.93 22.17
N SER A 429 -8.80 23.45 22.34
CA SER A 429 -7.98 23.81 23.49
C SER A 429 -7.61 25.30 23.47
N ASN A 430 -7.14 25.82 24.61
CA ASN A 430 -6.75 27.22 24.81
C ASN A 430 -5.45 27.64 24.09
N VAL A 431 -5.06 26.92 23.04
CA VAL A 431 -4.05 27.34 22.07
C VAL A 431 -4.41 28.70 21.50
N ALA A 432 -3.45 29.63 21.49
CA ALA A 432 -3.70 31.05 21.23
C ALA A 432 -4.39 31.31 19.88
N ALA A 433 -3.82 30.87 18.76
CA ALA A 433 -4.37 31.14 17.43
C ALA A 433 -5.77 30.55 17.23
N MET A 434 -5.97 29.28 17.61
CA MET A 434 -7.28 28.62 17.48
C MET A 434 -8.35 29.23 18.37
N SER A 435 -8.00 29.50 19.63
CA SER A 435 -8.95 30.06 20.59
C SER A 435 -9.34 31.49 20.24
N ALA A 436 -8.43 32.28 19.68
CA ALA A 436 -8.75 33.60 19.13
C ALA A 436 -9.76 33.49 17.98
N GLU A 437 -9.54 32.56 17.05
CA GLU A 437 -10.39 32.42 15.87
C GLU A 437 -11.79 31.88 16.20
N VAL A 438 -11.88 30.87 17.08
CA VAL A 438 -13.17 30.36 17.59
C VAL A 438 -13.98 31.46 18.28
N ARG A 439 -13.33 32.29 19.12
CA ARG A 439 -13.99 33.41 19.79
C ARG A 439 -14.40 34.52 18.83
N ARG A 440 -13.56 34.84 17.84
CA ARG A 440 -13.83 35.87 16.84
C ARG A 440 -15.07 35.55 16.01
N LEU A 441 -15.23 34.28 15.61
CA LEU A 441 -16.38 33.82 14.84
C LEU A 441 -17.61 33.48 15.68
N GLY A 442 -17.42 33.20 16.97
CA GLY A 442 -18.47 32.60 17.81
C GLY A 442 -18.84 31.19 17.32
N SER A 443 -17.90 30.46 16.71
CA SER A 443 -18.14 29.18 16.05
C SER A 443 -17.99 27.96 16.97
N GLY A 444 -17.69 28.18 18.25
CA GLY A 444 -17.45 27.10 19.19
C GLY A 444 -17.06 27.56 20.60
N GLU A 445 -16.54 26.62 21.37
CA GLU A 445 -16.11 26.79 22.75
C GLU A 445 -14.60 26.54 22.90
N VAL A 446 -14.00 27.15 23.92
CA VAL A 446 -12.59 26.97 24.26
C VAL A 446 -12.50 26.36 25.66
N TYR A 447 -11.63 25.37 25.83
CA TYR A 447 -11.33 24.76 27.12
C TYR A 447 -9.81 24.77 27.40
N THR A 448 -9.40 24.55 28.64
CA THR A 448 -7.98 24.49 29.03
C THR A 448 -7.39 23.14 28.65
N SER A 449 -6.28 23.08 27.91
CA SER A 449 -5.61 21.81 27.60
C SER A 449 -5.21 21.07 28.90
N GLY A 450 -5.47 19.76 28.97
CA GLY A 450 -5.29 18.97 30.18
C GLY A 450 -6.53 18.91 31.09
N ASP A 451 -7.62 19.59 30.75
CA ASP A 451 -8.85 19.66 31.55
C ASP A 451 -10.03 18.98 30.84
N ALA A 452 -10.15 17.66 31.03
CA ALA A 452 -11.24 16.87 30.47
C ALA A 452 -12.63 17.28 31.00
N GLU A 453 -12.72 17.81 32.23
CA GLU A 453 -13.97 18.34 32.79
C GLU A 453 -14.40 19.61 32.08
N GLY A 454 -13.45 20.51 31.81
CA GLY A 454 -13.64 21.71 31.00
C GLY A 454 -14.07 21.37 29.57
N LEU A 455 -13.45 20.36 28.95
CA LEU A 455 -13.86 19.84 27.64
C LEU A 455 -15.31 19.31 27.67
N ALA A 456 -15.66 18.51 28.68
CA ALA A 456 -17.03 18.01 28.85
C ALA A 456 -18.04 19.16 29.04
N ALA A 457 -17.70 20.19 29.82
CA ALA A 457 -18.55 21.36 30.01
C ALA A 457 -18.76 22.16 28.72
N ALA A 458 -17.71 22.34 27.92
CA ALA A 458 -17.78 22.98 26.60
C ALA A 458 -18.67 22.18 25.64
N VAL A 459 -18.51 20.85 25.59
CA VAL A 459 -19.38 19.97 24.79
C VAL A 459 -20.85 20.11 25.19
N ARG A 460 -21.18 20.10 26.49
CA ARG A 460 -22.57 20.28 26.96
C ARG A 460 -23.17 21.61 26.55
N ARG A 461 -22.39 22.71 26.58
CA ARG A 461 -22.86 24.03 26.12
C ARG A 461 -23.21 24.02 24.64
N ILE A 462 -22.36 23.43 23.81
CA ILE A 462 -22.63 23.30 22.37
C ILE A 462 -23.86 22.43 22.11
N LEU A 463 -23.99 21.27 22.78
CA LEU A 463 -25.15 20.38 22.60
C LEU A 463 -26.48 21.03 23.03
N ALA A 464 -26.45 22.00 23.95
CA ALA A 464 -27.65 22.71 24.39
C ALA A 464 -28.20 23.70 23.34
N ASP A 465 -27.34 24.32 22.52
CA ASP A 465 -27.74 25.17 21.39
C ASP A 465 -26.72 25.12 20.24
N PRO A 466 -26.69 24.03 19.44
CA PRO A 466 -25.74 23.92 18.32
C PRO A 466 -25.98 24.98 17.25
N ALA A 467 -27.22 25.45 17.11
CA ALA A 467 -27.63 26.39 16.07
C ALA A 467 -27.00 27.79 16.26
N ALA A 468 -26.80 28.22 17.51
CA ALA A 468 -26.08 29.46 17.82
C ALA A 468 -24.67 29.47 17.25
N TYR A 469 -23.91 28.38 17.43
CA TYR A 469 -22.53 28.25 16.95
C TYR A 469 -22.46 28.06 15.42
N ARG A 470 -23.40 27.29 14.84
CA ARG A 470 -23.48 27.10 13.38
C ARG A 470 -23.81 28.38 12.60
N ARG A 471 -24.31 29.43 13.27
CA ARG A 471 -24.64 30.72 12.64
C ARG A 471 -23.42 31.34 11.95
N ALA A 472 -22.22 31.15 12.49
CA ALA A 472 -20.97 31.64 11.91
C ALA A 472 -20.76 31.18 10.46
N TYR A 473 -21.21 29.97 10.12
CA TYR A 473 -21.01 29.39 8.78
C TYR A 473 -22.13 29.68 7.78
N ARG A 474 -23.13 30.50 8.16
CA ARG A 474 -24.20 30.94 7.24
C ARG A 474 -23.71 31.99 6.26
N ASP A 475 -22.65 32.72 6.60
CA ASP A 475 -22.02 33.67 5.69
C ASP A 475 -21.14 32.92 4.68
N PRO A 476 -21.51 32.90 3.38
CA PRO A 476 -20.71 32.22 2.36
C PRO A 476 -19.32 32.84 2.19
N ALA A 477 -19.10 34.09 2.60
CA ALA A 477 -17.79 34.73 2.53
C ALA A 477 -16.76 34.02 3.43
N ILE A 478 -17.17 33.55 4.61
CA ILE A 478 -16.29 32.83 5.54
C ILE A 478 -15.85 31.49 4.94
N LEU A 479 -16.80 30.68 4.44
CA LEU A 479 -16.48 29.38 3.82
C LEU A 479 -15.69 29.53 2.52
N SER A 480 -15.95 30.60 1.77
CA SER A 480 -15.14 30.95 0.60
C SER A 480 -13.72 31.34 1.01
N GLU A 481 -13.53 32.11 2.09
CA GLU A 481 -12.21 32.48 2.56
C GLU A 481 -11.43 31.25 3.05
N TYR A 482 -12.09 30.34 3.76
CA TYR A 482 -11.53 29.07 4.20
C TYR A 482 -11.55 27.96 3.15
N SER A 483 -11.52 28.31 1.86
CA SER A 483 -11.47 27.34 0.77
C SER A 483 -10.14 27.35 0.04
N TRP A 484 -9.68 26.18 -0.40
CA TRP A 484 -8.44 26.08 -1.16
C TRP A 484 -8.45 26.94 -2.42
N GLU A 485 -9.58 27.02 -3.13
CA GLU A 485 -9.65 27.79 -4.38
C GLU A 485 -9.44 29.30 -4.14
N ARG A 486 -9.80 29.79 -2.95
CA ARG A 486 -9.47 31.16 -2.54
C ARG A 486 -8.01 31.27 -2.14
N GLN A 487 -7.53 30.32 -1.33
CA GLN A 487 -6.13 30.31 -0.85
C GLN A 487 -5.12 30.20 -2.00
N ALA A 488 -5.43 29.43 -3.04
CA ALA A 488 -4.61 29.28 -4.23
C ALA A 488 -4.37 30.61 -4.97
N ARG A 489 -5.31 31.57 -4.90
CA ARG A 489 -5.15 32.89 -5.55
C ARG A 489 -4.01 33.71 -4.96
N HIS A 490 -3.64 33.48 -3.70
CA HIS A 490 -2.46 34.10 -3.11
C HIS A 490 -1.17 33.58 -3.77
N TYR A 491 -1.12 32.29 -4.15
CA TYR A 491 -0.02 31.77 -4.95
C TYR A 491 -0.04 32.35 -6.36
N THR A 492 -1.21 32.42 -7.01
CA THR A 492 -1.34 33.01 -8.35
C THR A 492 -0.81 34.44 -8.33
N ALA A 493 -1.31 35.29 -7.42
CA ALA A 493 -0.88 36.69 -7.30
C ALA A 493 0.63 36.81 -7.00
N LEU A 494 1.17 35.96 -6.13
CA LEU A 494 2.60 35.95 -5.82
C LEU A 494 3.45 35.53 -7.02
N TYR A 495 3.01 34.53 -7.78
CA TYR A 495 3.72 34.09 -8.98
C TYR A 495 3.66 35.15 -10.07
N GLU A 496 2.53 35.84 -10.21
CA GLU A 496 2.38 36.95 -11.15
C GLU A 496 3.25 38.15 -10.77
N GLU A 497 3.37 38.48 -9.48
CA GLU A 497 4.31 39.49 -8.96
C GLU A 497 5.77 39.13 -9.33
N LEU A 498 6.13 37.85 -9.24
CA LEU A 498 7.50 37.37 -9.42
C LEU A 498 7.89 37.08 -10.88
N LEU A 499 6.95 36.63 -11.71
CA LEU A 499 7.20 36.13 -13.07
C LEU A 499 6.43 36.87 -14.17
N GLY A 500 5.44 37.72 -13.83
CA GLY A 500 4.48 38.29 -14.78
C GLY A 500 3.22 37.44 -14.97
N PRO A 501 2.26 37.87 -15.80
CA PRO A 501 0.95 37.23 -15.92
C PRO A 501 1.02 35.80 -16.44
N ALA A 502 0.11 34.94 -15.96
CA ALA A 502 0.01 33.55 -16.40
C ALA A 502 -0.45 33.43 -17.88
N PRO A 503 -0.02 32.40 -18.62
CA PRO A 503 -0.47 32.19 -20.00
C PRO A 503 -1.94 31.73 -20.08
N ALA A 504 -2.63 32.06 -21.18
CA ALA A 504 -4.06 31.79 -21.37
C ALA A 504 -4.41 30.28 -21.33
N ARG A 505 -5.53 29.98 -20.66
CA ARG A 505 -6.05 28.64 -20.30
C ARG A 505 -6.33 27.74 -21.52
N ALA A 506 -5.95 26.46 -21.45
CA ALA A 506 -6.53 25.39 -22.28
C ALA A 506 -7.66 24.70 -21.49
N ALA A 507 -8.87 24.63 -22.06
CA ALA A 507 -10.04 24.07 -21.38
C ALA A 507 -9.97 22.53 -21.23
N ALA A 508 -10.50 21.99 -20.13
CA ALA A 508 -10.69 20.54 -19.89
C ALA A 508 -12.16 20.13 -20.18
N PRO A 509 -12.45 18.88 -20.59
CA PRO A 509 -13.80 18.43 -20.96
C PRO A 509 -14.71 18.06 -19.76
N GLU A 510 -16.02 18.32 -19.88
CA GLU A 510 -17.11 18.07 -18.89
C GLU A 510 -17.62 16.59 -18.85
N PRO A 511 -18.32 16.14 -17.78
CA PRO A 511 -18.58 14.71 -17.52
C PRO A 511 -19.85 14.10 -18.16
N ALA A 512 -19.72 12.84 -18.59
CA ALA A 512 -20.64 11.99 -19.38
C ALA A 512 -22.06 11.67 -18.82
N ARG A 513 -22.57 12.34 -17.78
CA ARG A 513 -23.88 12.02 -17.14
C ARG A 513 -25.08 12.58 -17.90
N ASP A 514 -24.96 13.80 -18.41
CA ASP A 514 -26.07 14.50 -19.08
C ASP A 514 -26.33 13.91 -20.47
N GLU A 515 -25.25 13.47 -21.14
CA GLU A 515 -25.29 12.85 -22.47
C GLU A 515 -26.13 11.57 -22.51
N LEU A 516 -26.07 10.71 -21.48
CA LEU A 516 -26.81 9.44 -21.45
C LEU A 516 -28.31 9.63 -21.18
N ARG A 517 -28.70 10.64 -20.40
CA ARG A 517 -30.12 10.95 -20.16
C ARG A 517 -30.77 11.52 -21.41
N GLU A 518 -30.05 12.39 -22.10
CA GLU A 518 -30.49 12.99 -23.35
C GLU A 518 -30.70 11.92 -24.43
N ARG A 519 -29.74 10.98 -24.56
CA ARG A 519 -29.84 9.83 -25.48
C ARG A 519 -31.02 8.89 -25.16
N ALA A 520 -31.38 8.71 -23.89
CA ALA A 520 -32.48 7.82 -23.47
C ALA A 520 -33.89 8.46 -23.59
N GLY A 521 -33.98 9.78 -23.81
CA GLY A 521 -35.26 10.51 -23.85
C GLY A 521 -36.06 10.44 -22.54
N ALA A 522 -35.39 10.22 -21.40
CA ALA A 522 -36.04 9.99 -20.11
C ALA A 522 -36.30 11.32 -19.36
N PRO A 523 -37.52 11.54 -18.81
CA PRO A 523 -37.80 12.64 -17.88
C PRO A 523 -36.86 12.66 -16.66
N ALA A 524 -36.64 13.83 -16.06
CA ALA A 524 -35.69 14.02 -14.96
C ALA A 524 -35.98 13.15 -13.70
N ASP A 525 -37.22 12.68 -13.57
CA ASP A 525 -37.78 11.89 -12.46
C ASP A 525 -37.86 10.37 -12.75
N GLN A 526 -37.42 9.89 -13.92
CA GLN A 526 -37.44 8.47 -14.27
C GLN A 526 -36.05 7.82 -14.20
N PRO A 527 -35.92 6.60 -13.64
CA PRO A 527 -34.67 5.86 -13.65
C PRO A 527 -34.31 5.41 -15.07
N VAL A 528 -33.03 5.49 -15.42
CA VAL A 528 -32.49 5.07 -16.72
C VAL A 528 -31.82 3.70 -16.56
N VAL A 529 -32.19 2.74 -17.41
CA VAL A 529 -31.45 1.46 -17.51
C VAL A 529 -30.47 1.60 -18.65
N ALA A 530 -29.18 1.51 -18.32
CA ALA A 530 -28.13 1.46 -19.32
C ALA A 530 -27.84 -0.01 -19.61
N VAL A 531 -28.06 -0.43 -20.86
CA VAL A 531 -27.62 -1.76 -21.31
C VAL A 531 -26.24 -1.58 -21.91
N LEU A 532 -25.24 -2.27 -21.35
CA LEU A 532 -23.94 -2.34 -22.00
C LEU A 532 -24.05 -3.31 -23.16
N ASP A 533 -24.40 -2.79 -24.34
CA ASP A 533 -24.41 -3.55 -25.58
C ASP A 533 -23.34 -3.02 -26.54
N GLY A 534 -22.12 -3.56 -26.44
CA GLY A 534 -21.02 -3.21 -27.33
C GLY A 534 -19.65 -3.69 -26.84
N GLY A 535 -18.69 -3.80 -27.75
CA GLY A 535 -17.26 -3.98 -27.47
C GLY A 535 -16.53 -2.66 -27.17
N PRO A 536 -15.21 -2.69 -26.92
CA PRO A 536 -14.42 -1.50 -26.64
C PRO A 536 -14.50 -0.49 -27.81
N GLY A 537 -15.21 0.63 -27.61
CA GLY A 537 -15.38 1.69 -28.61
C GLY A 537 -16.78 1.79 -29.24
N ASP A 538 -17.70 0.90 -28.89
CA ASP A 538 -19.09 0.97 -29.36
C ASP A 538 -19.93 2.00 -28.58
N GLU A 539 -20.98 2.52 -29.22
CA GLU A 539 -21.92 3.45 -28.61
C GLU A 539 -22.82 2.78 -27.57
N TRP A 540 -23.10 3.50 -26.49
CA TRP A 540 -23.89 3.01 -25.35
C TRP A 540 -25.37 3.11 -25.69
N THR A 541 -26.11 1.99 -25.61
CA THR A 541 -27.57 2.00 -25.75
C THR A 541 -28.24 2.15 -24.38
N ALA A 542 -28.88 3.29 -24.15
CA ALA A 542 -29.67 3.56 -22.96
C ALA A 542 -31.17 3.44 -23.27
N THR A 543 -31.92 2.73 -22.44
CA THR A 543 -33.37 2.55 -22.61
C THR A 543 -34.09 2.92 -21.32
N ALA A 544 -35.11 3.78 -21.41
CA ALA A 544 -35.98 4.08 -20.28
C ALA A 544 -36.91 2.89 -19.98
N VAL A 545 -36.90 2.37 -18.75
CA VAL A 545 -37.80 1.28 -18.33
C VAL A 545 -39.02 1.84 -17.60
N ARG A 546 -40.21 1.56 -18.14
CA ARG A 546 -41.49 1.89 -17.50
C ARG A 546 -41.81 0.84 -16.42
N GLY A 547 -42.14 1.28 -15.19
CA GLY A 547 -42.53 0.38 -14.08
C GLY A 547 -41.80 0.58 -12.75
N LEU A 548 -40.79 1.47 -12.72
CA LEU A 548 -40.05 1.89 -11.52
C LEU A 548 -40.54 3.24 -10.95
N ALA A 549 -41.80 3.60 -11.22
CA ALA A 549 -42.41 4.83 -10.71
C ALA A 549 -42.41 4.85 -9.17
N GLY A 550 -41.91 5.94 -8.58
CA GLY A 550 -41.80 6.15 -7.12
C GLY A 550 -40.36 6.23 -6.56
N LEU A 551 -39.34 6.04 -7.39
CA LEU A 551 -37.92 6.20 -7.02
C LEU A 551 -37.43 7.58 -7.50
N THR A 552 -37.53 8.60 -6.65
CA THR A 552 -37.30 10.03 -6.99
C THR A 552 -35.82 10.44 -7.07
N GLU A 553 -34.88 9.53 -6.82
CA GLU A 553 -33.44 9.77 -6.98
C GLU A 553 -32.88 8.92 -8.11
N VAL A 554 -32.24 9.56 -9.08
CA VAL A 554 -31.78 8.89 -10.30
C VAL A 554 -30.71 7.86 -9.99
N ARG A 555 -31.05 6.61 -10.30
CA ARG A 555 -30.29 5.40 -10.01
C ARG A 555 -30.14 4.61 -11.30
N THR A 556 -28.95 4.64 -11.90
CA THR A 556 -28.65 3.87 -13.13
C THR A 556 -28.56 2.39 -12.79
N VAL A 557 -29.32 1.55 -13.50
CA VAL A 557 -29.16 0.08 -13.45
C VAL A 557 -28.40 -0.35 -14.69
N VAL A 558 -27.29 -1.05 -14.51
CA VAL A 558 -26.44 -1.52 -15.61
C VAL A 558 -26.74 -2.98 -15.87
N VAL A 559 -27.14 -3.32 -17.09
CA VAL A 559 -27.37 -4.71 -17.51
C VAL A 559 -26.20 -5.16 -18.39
N CYS A 560 -25.55 -6.25 -18.00
CA CYS A 560 -24.50 -6.90 -18.79
C CYS A 560 -25.04 -8.23 -19.35
N PRO A 561 -25.54 -8.26 -20.59
CA PRO A 561 -26.29 -9.41 -21.11
C PRO A 561 -25.42 -10.58 -21.61
N ASP A 562 -24.12 -10.38 -21.88
CA ASP A 562 -23.27 -11.38 -22.56
C ASP A 562 -22.05 -11.83 -21.72
N PRO A 563 -21.98 -13.10 -21.28
CA PRO A 563 -20.81 -13.69 -20.61
C PRO A 563 -19.50 -13.59 -21.40
N ALA A 564 -19.55 -13.59 -22.74
CA ALA A 564 -18.36 -13.55 -23.60
C ALA A 564 -17.65 -12.18 -23.57
N ARG A 565 -18.32 -11.12 -23.09
CA ARG A 565 -17.82 -9.74 -23.08
C ARG A 565 -17.20 -9.32 -21.74
N THR A 566 -16.83 -10.29 -20.91
CA THR A 566 -16.21 -10.10 -19.58
C THR A 566 -14.97 -9.18 -19.62
N ALA A 567 -14.20 -9.19 -20.71
CA ALA A 567 -13.05 -8.32 -20.90
C ALA A 567 -13.43 -6.82 -20.98
N ALA A 568 -14.50 -6.49 -21.71
CA ALA A 568 -15.00 -5.11 -21.83
C ALA A 568 -15.50 -4.60 -20.46
N PHE A 569 -16.15 -5.45 -19.67
CA PHE A 569 -16.53 -5.13 -18.29
C PHE A 569 -15.29 -4.92 -17.39
N ALA A 570 -14.28 -5.80 -17.49
CA ALA A 570 -13.05 -5.70 -16.68
C ALA A 570 -12.20 -4.45 -16.99
N ASP A 571 -12.09 -4.05 -18.26
CA ASP A 571 -11.38 -2.83 -18.67
C ASP A 571 -12.15 -1.55 -18.35
N ALA A 572 -13.47 -1.64 -18.32
CA ALA A 572 -14.37 -0.55 -17.95
C ALA A 572 -14.43 -0.29 -16.43
N VAL A 573 -14.23 -1.32 -15.59
CA VAL A 573 -14.29 -1.24 -14.12
C VAL A 573 -13.00 -0.67 -13.49
N VAL A 574 -12.01 -0.21 -14.28
CA VAL A 574 -10.83 0.45 -13.72
C VAL A 574 -11.26 1.76 -13.01
N PRO A 575 -10.96 1.95 -11.70
CA PRO A 575 -11.46 3.09 -10.91
C PRO A 575 -11.08 4.48 -11.45
N THR A 576 -10.10 4.54 -12.36
CA THR A 576 -9.55 5.77 -12.94
C THR A 576 -10.02 6.05 -14.36
N GLY A 577 -10.86 5.19 -14.94
CA GLY A 577 -11.44 5.37 -16.27
C GLY A 577 -12.85 6.00 -16.24
N PRO A 578 -13.32 6.57 -17.36
CA PRO A 578 -14.66 7.17 -17.46
C PRO A 578 -15.79 6.20 -17.04
N VAL A 579 -15.60 4.90 -17.31
CA VAL A 579 -16.60 3.88 -17.00
C VAL A 579 -16.55 3.40 -15.55
N GLY A 580 -15.38 3.39 -14.91
CA GLY A 580 -15.26 3.06 -13.48
C GLY A 580 -15.93 4.14 -12.61
N ALA A 581 -15.76 5.40 -13.01
CA ALA A 581 -16.50 6.53 -12.43
C ALA A 581 -18.01 6.36 -12.62
N PHE A 582 -18.46 5.90 -13.79
CA PHE A 582 -19.87 5.61 -14.07
C PHE A 582 -20.42 4.45 -13.22
N LEU A 583 -19.73 3.32 -13.13
CA LEU A 583 -20.19 2.16 -12.35
C LEU A 583 -20.27 2.45 -10.85
N SER A 584 -19.39 3.29 -10.32
CA SER A 584 -19.47 3.73 -8.92
C SER A 584 -20.74 4.53 -8.57
N THR A 585 -21.46 5.02 -9.58
CA THR A 585 -22.73 5.75 -9.44
C THR A 585 -23.97 4.87 -9.69
N ALA A 586 -23.78 3.62 -10.13
CA ALA A 586 -24.87 2.70 -10.39
C ALA A 586 -25.55 2.23 -9.09
N ALA A 587 -26.85 1.96 -9.19
CA ALA A 587 -27.65 1.46 -8.07
C ALA A 587 -27.63 -0.06 -7.94
N ALA A 588 -27.56 -0.75 -9.08
CA ALA A 588 -27.35 -2.19 -9.16
C ALA A 588 -26.73 -2.56 -10.52
N VAL A 589 -26.00 -3.67 -10.55
CA VAL A 589 -25.50 -4.29 -11.78
C VAL A 589 -26.16 -5.66 -11.92
N VAL A 590 -26.79 -5.90 -13.08
CA VAL A 590 -27.34 -7.22 -13.43
C VAL A 590 -26.25 -8.01 -14.15
N LEU A 591 -25.87 -9.14 -13.57
CA LEU A 591 -24.87 -10.04 -14.13
C LEU A 591 -25.52 -11.19 -14.90
N PRO A 592 -24.86 -11.72 -15.94
CA PRO A 592 -25.43 -12.78 -16.76
C PRO A 592 -25.41 -14.13 -16.04
N ALA A 593 -26.15 -15.10 -16.59
CA ALA A 593 -26.18 -16.49 -16.11
C ALA A 593 -24.77 -17.10 -16.04
N PRO A 594 -24.41 -17.78 -14.92
CA PRO A 594 -23.18 -18.54 -14.90
C PRO A 594 -23.26 -19.69 -15.92
N ALA A 595 -22.10 -20.13 -16.41
CA ALA A 595 -22.04 -21.21 -17.40
C ALA A 595 -22.51 -22.57 -16.84
N ARG A 596 -22.55 -22.72 -15.50
CA ARG A 596 -23.05 -23.90 -14.79
C ARG A 596 -23.84 -23.48 -13.56
N GLU A 597 -24.90 -24.21 -13.23
CA GLU A 597 -25.81 -23.90 -12.11
C GLU A 597 -25.15 -23.92 -10.72
N ASP A 598 -24.02 -24.64 -10.57
CA ASP A 598 -23.25 -24.82 -9.34
C ASP A 598 -22.14 -23.76 -9.15
N THR A 599 -22.05 -22.76 -10.04
CA THR A 599 -20.98 -21.74 -10.02
C THR A 599 -21.52 -20.30 -10.01
N LEU A 600 -20.68 -19.34 -9.62
CA LEU A 600 -21.00 -17.91 -9.61
C LEU A 600 -20.57 -17.20 -10.90
N PRO A 601 -21.24 -16.10 -11.30
CA PRO A 601 -20.80 -15.29 -12.44
C PRO A 601 -19.37 -14.76 -12.27
N PRO A 602 -18.51 -14.85 -13.30
CA PRO A 602 -17.11 -14.44 -13.19
C PRO A 602 -16.92 -12.92 -13.04
N GLN A 603 -17.95 -12.11 -13.33
CA GLN A 603 -17.95 -10.65 -13.20
C GLN A 603 -18.29 -10.18 -11.77
N LEU A 604 -18.79 -11.08 -10.93
CA LEU A 604 -19.15 -10.81 -9.54
C LEU A 604 -18.01 -10.19 -8.70
N PRO A 605 -16.75 -10.68 -8.71
CA PRO A 605 -15.68 -10.08 -7.91
C PRO A 605 -15.46 -8.61 -8.28
N LEU A 606 -15.51 -8.28 -9.58
CA LEU A 606 -15.30 -6.93 -10.08
C LEU A 606 -16.43 -5.99 -9.64
N ALA A 607 -17.68 -6.48 -9.67
CA ALA A 607 -18.83 -5.71 -9.20
C ALA A 607 -18.79 -5.48 -7.67
N LEU A 608 -18.32 -6.47 -6.91
CA LEU A 608 -18.12 -6.36 -5.46
C LEU A 608 -16.95 -5.41 -5.11
N GLU A 609 -15.84 -5.48 -5.85
CA GLU A 609 -14.70 -4.54 -5.74
C GLU A 609 -15.13 -3.10 -6.03
N ALA A 610 -16.03 -2.90 -7.01
CA ALA A 610 -16.61 -1.60 -7.33
C ALA A 610 -17.63 -1.09 -6.29
N GLY A 611 -18.03 -1.94 -5.34
CA GLY A 611 -18.99 -1.60 -4.29
C GLY A 611 -20.42 -1.40 -4.77
N VAL A 612 -20.80 -2.08 -5.85
CA VAL A 612 -22.14 -1.97 -6.44
C VAL A 612 -22.96 -3.22 -6.09
N PRO A 613 -24.21 -3.08 -5.59
CA PRO A 613 -25.10 -4.21 -5.38
C PRO A 613 -25.31 -5.01 -6.67
N VAL A 614 -25.26 -6.34 -6.58
CA VAL A 614 -25.43 -7.22 -7.75
C VAL A 614 -26.81 -7.87 -7.78
N LEU A 615 -27.38 -7.93 -8.97
CA LEU A 615 -28.50 -8.81 -9.27
C LEU A 615 -27.95 -10.04 -10.00
N LEU A 616 -28.11 -11.20 -9.40
CA LEU A 616 -27.66 -12.48 -9.94
C LEU A 616 -28.85 -13.26 -10.55
N PRO A 617 -28.62 -14.10 -11.56
CA PRO A 617 -29.64 -14.99 -12.07
C PRO A 617 -29.97 -16.08 -11.05
N ALA A 618 -31.25 -16.40 -10.84
CA ALA A 618 -31.70 -17.39 -9.86
C ALA A 618 -31.25 -18.82 -10.20
N THR A 619 -30.14 -19.23 -9.60
CA THR A 619 -29.61 -20.60 -9.60
C THR A 619 -29.33 -21.04 -8.16
N PRO A 620 -29.27 -22.36 -7.88
CA PRO A 620 -29.00 -22.82 -6.52
C PRO A 620 -27.69 -22.24 -5.92
N ALA A 621 -26.64 -22.06 -6.72
CA ALA A 621 -25.37 -21.49 -6.25
C ALA A 621 -25.46 -19.98 -5.94
N THR A 622 -26.14 -19.22 -6.79
CA THR A 622 -26.29 -17.76 -6.63
C THR A 622 -27.28 -17.40 -5.52
N GLU A 623 -28.35 -18.18 -5.35
CA GLU A 623 -29.33 -18.03 -4.26
C GLU A 623 -28.65 -18.24 -2.92
N ARG A 624 -27.94 -19.36 -2.75
CA ARG A 624 -27.15 -19.63 -1.55
C ARG A 624 -26.11 -18.54 -1.29
N TYR A 625 -25.42 -18.07 -2.32
CA TYR A 625 -24.40 -17.02 -2.19
C TYR A 625 -25.00 -15.67 -1.77
N CYS A 626 -26.13 -15.26 -2.36
CA CYS A 626 -26.84 -14.03 -1.99
C CYS A 626 -27.42 -14.10 -0.58
N GLU A 627 -27.99 -15.25 -0.18
CA GLU A 627 -28.49 -15.48 1.18
C GLU A 627 -27.37 -15.43 2.22
N ARG A 628 -26.27 -16.16 1.97
CA ARG A 628 -25.13 -16.29 2.87
C ARG A 628 -24.37 -14.98 3.06
N HIS A 629 -24.01 -14.30 1.97
CA HIS A 629 -23.10 -13.15 2.04
C HIS A 629 -23.81 -11.80 2.05
N ARG A 630 -25.13 -11.76 1.82
CA ARG A 630 -25.92 -10.52 1.77
C ARG A 630 -25.36 -9.47 0.81
N VAL A 631 -24.76 -9.92 -0.29
CA VAL A 631 -24.09 -9.03 -1.26
C VAL A 631 -24.92 -8.70 -2.51
N GLY A 632 -26.13 -9.26 -2.63
CA GLY A 632 -26.98 -9.08 -3.79
C GLY A 632 -28.36 -9.71 -3.65
N GLN A 633 -29.04 -9.84 -4.78
CA GLN A 633 -30.33 -10.54 -4.86
C GLN A 633 -30.42 -11.36 -6.14
N THR A 634 -31.16 -12.47 -6.10
CA THR A 634 -31.42 -13.30 -7.28
C THR A 634 -32.72 -12.91 -7.98
N ALA A 635 -32.74 -13.05 -9.30
CA ALA A 635 -33.92 -12.88 -10.12
C ALA A 635 -33.87 -13.79 -11.35
N ARG A 636 -35.02 -14.09 -11.92
CA ARG A 636 -35.09 -14.69 -13.26
C ARG A 636 -34.70 -13.65 -14.31
N ALA A 637 -33.52 -13.80 -14.89
CA ALA A 637 -32.97 -12.81 -15.83
C ALA A 637 -33.79 -12.69 -17.13
N ASP A 638 -34.59 -13.71 -17.46
CA ASP A 638 -35.53 -13.78 -18.59
C ASP A 638 -36.89 -13.10 -18.30
N ASP A 639 -37.15 -12.70 -17.06
CA ASP A 639 -38.40 -12.08 -16.62
C ASP A 639 -38.15 -10.63 -16.15
N PRO A 640 -38.46 -9.63 -17.00
CA PRO A 640 -38.33 -8.22 -16.65
C PRO A 640 -39.11 -7.80 -15.40
N ALA A 641 -40.24 -8.44 -15.10
CA ALA A 641 -41.03 -8.15 -13.91
C ALA A 641 -40.34 -8.70 -12.65
N ALA A 642 -39.75 -9.90 -12.73
CA ALA A 642 -38.95 -10.47 -11.64
C ALA A 642 -37.67 -9.66 -11.37
N VAL A 643 -36.96 -9.24 -12.42
CA VAL A 643 -35.80 -8.34 -12.31
C VAL A 643 -36.20 -7.01 -11.65
N THR A 644 -37.31 -6.42 -12.09
CA THR A 644 -37.83 -5.18 -11.51
C THR A 644 -38.21 -5.34 -10.03
N ALA A 645 -38.87 -6.44 -9.67
CA ALA A 645 -39.24 -6.74 -8.29
C ALA A 645 -38.00 -6.96 -7.40
N ALA A 646 -37.00 -7.68 -7.91
CA ALA A 646 -35.76 -7.94 -7.19
C ALA A 646 -34.90 -6.66 -7.05
N VAL A 647 -34.85 -5.79 -8.06
CA VAL A 647 -34.22 -4.46 -7.90
C VAL A 647 -34.97 -3.65 -6.84
N LYS A 648 -36.30 -3.65 -6.84
CA LYS A 648 -37.09 -2.96 -5.80
C LYS A 648 -36.81 -3.52 -4.40
N GLN A 649 -36.72 -4.83 -4.25
CA GLN A 649 -36.42 -5.48 -2.97
C GLN A 649 -34.99 -5.17 -2.50
N LEU A 650 -34.00 -5.24 -3.40
CA LEU A 650 -32.62 -4.89 -3.12
C LEU A 650 -32.49 -3.42 -2.67
N LEU A 651 -33.21 -2.51 -3.32
CA LEU A 651 -33.21 -1.08 -2.98
C LEU A 651 -34.07 -0.74 -1.74
N ALA A 652 -35.05 -1.58 -1.41
CA ALA A 652 -35.89 -1.45 -0.22
C ALA A 652 -35.24 -1.99 1.06
N ASP A 653 -34.07 -2.62 0.95
CA ASP A 653 -33.20 -3.03 2.06
C ASP A 653 -31.92 -2.15 2.06
N PRO A 654 -31.98 -0.95 2.67
CA PRO A 654 -30.85 -0.02 2.71
C PRO A 654 -29.63 -0.62 3.41
N ASP A 655 -29.83 -1.53 4.36
CA ASP A 655 -28.77 -2.17 5.12
C ASP A 655 -27.98 -3.14 4.27
N ARG A 656 -28.64 -3.89 3.37
CA ARG A 656 -27.96 -4.74 2.38
C ARG A 656 -27.14 -3.93 1.38
N VAL A 657 -27.67 -2.82 0.88
CA VAL A 657 -26.92 -1.90 -0.02
C VAL A 657 -25.76 -1.22 0.72
N ARG A 658 -25.98 -0.79 1.97
CA ARG A 658 -24.93 -0.24 2.85
C ARG A 658 -23.87 -1.29 3.16
N HIS A 659 -24.24 -2.56 3.36
CA HIS A 659 -23.31 -3.66 3.63
C HIS A 659 -22.35 -3.91 2.45
N VAL A 660 -22.88 -3.97 1.22
CA VAL A 660 -22.08 -4.10 -0.02
C VAL A 660 -21.13 -2.93 -0.18
N ARG A 661 -21.64 -1.69 -0.05
CA ARG A 661 -20.84 -0.48 -0.18
C ARG A 661 -19.81 -0.33 0.95
N ALA A 662 -20.15 -0.72 2.17
CA ALA A 662 -19.25 -0.72 3.32
C ALA A 662 -18.11 -1.72 3.14
N ARG A 663 -18.36 -2.94 2.61
CA ARG A 663 -17.28 -3.89 2.27
C ARG A 663 -16.28 -3.29 1.28
N ALA A 664 -16.76 -2.67 0.20
CA ALA A 664 -15.88 -2.02 -0.78
C ALA A 664 -15.13 -0.80 -0.20
N ARG A 665 -15.79 0.00 0.66
CA ARG A 665 -15.21 1.21 1.29
C ARG A 665 -14.26 0.93 2.46
N LEU A 666 -14.46 -0.18 3.19
CA LEU A 666 -13.58 -0.61 4.30
C LEU A 666 -12.20 -1.07 3.81
N GLY A 667 -11.98 -1.14 2.50
CA GLY A 667 -10.71 -1.59 1.95
C GLY A 667 -10.36 -3.00 2.39
N SER A 668 -11.35 -3.91 2.47
CA SER A 668 -10.99 -5.33 2.37
C SER A 668 -10.41 -5.50 0.96
N ALA A 669 -9.10 -5.30 0.86
CA ALA A 669 -8.35 -5.35 -0.39
C ALA A 669 -8.36 -6.75 -1.03
N THR A 670 -9.09 -7.69 -0.41
CA THR A 670 -9.24 -9.07 -0.82
C THR A 670 -10.44 -9.22 -1.75
N PRO A 671 -10.24 -9.73 -2.98
CA PRO A 671 -11.30 -9.94 -3.97
C PRO A 671 -12.21 -11.15 -3.67
N TRP A 672 -12.25 -11.66 -2.44
CA TRP A 672 -13.08 -12.80 -2.01
C TRP A 672 -13.89 -12.50 -0.74
N PRO A 673 -15.01 -13.22 -0.51
CA PRO A 673 -15.75 -13.15 0.75
C PRO A 673 -14.88 -13.50 1.95
N ARG A 674 -15.11 -12.85 3.10
CA ARG A 674 -14.38 -13.16 4.33
C ARG A 674 -15.00 -14.39 4.97
N LEU A 675 -14.17 -15.17 5.63
CA LEU A 675 -14.55 -16.31 6.46
C LEU A 675 -15.55 -15.88 7.55
N ASP A 676 -16.64 -16.63 7.69
CA ASP A 676 -17.67 -16.49 8.73
C ASP A 676 -17.59 -17.66 9.73
N PRO A 677 -17.78 -17.42 11.04
CA PRO A 677 -17.78 -18.48 12.05
C PRO A 677 -18.77 -19.62 11.79
N GLY A 678 -19.88 -19.35 11.09
CA GLY A 678 -20.92 -20.31 10.72
C GLY A 678 -20.61 -21.15 9.47
N ASP A 679 -19.47 -20.93 8.81
CA ASP A 679 -19.10 -21.66 7.61
C ASP A 679 -18.81 -23.14 7.92
N ALA A 680 -19.36 -24.05 7.10
CA ALA A 680 -19.14 -25.49 7.22
C ALA A 680 -17.65 -25.84 7.06
N VAL A 681 -16.98 -25.18 6.10
CA VAL A 681 -15.54 -25.24 5.92
C VAL A 681 -14.97 -23.84 6.10
N ARG A 682 -14.15 -23.69 7.14
CA ARG A 682 -13.33 -22.51 7.46
C ARG A 682 -11.88 -22.84 7.10
N LEU A 683 -11.41 -22.33 5.95
CA LEU A 683 -10.09 -22.59 5.38
C LEU A 683 -9.15 -21.40 5.62
N GLY A 684 -8.08 -21.63 6.38
CA GLY A 684 -6.95 -20.70 6.47
C GLY A 684 -5.88 -20.99 5.43
N LEU A 685 -5.31 -19.95 4.81
CA LEU A 685 -4.15 -20.03 3.91
C LEU A 685 -3.02 -19.15 4.48
N GLY A 686 -1.79 -19.66 4.64
CA GLY A 686 -0.65 -18.84 5.10
C GLY A 686 0.38 -19.57 5.96
N PRO A 687 1.45 -18.88 6.44
CA PRO A 687 1.56 -17.42 6.46
C PRO A 687 2.57 -16.77 5.49
N VAL A 688 3.27 -17.42 4.57
CA VAL A 688 4.43 -16.82 3.88
C VAL A 688 4.08 -16.03 2.60
N ASP A 689 3.02 -16.39 1.84
CA ASP A 689 2.50 -15.80 0.58
C ASP A 689 3.50 -14.99 -0.25
N GLY A 690 4.65 -15.59 -0.57
CA GLY A 690 5.79 -14.89 -1.17
C GLY A 690 5.61 -14.53 -2.65
N ASP A 691 4.71 -15.19 -3.37
CA ASP A 691 4.49 -15.06 -4.82
C ASP A 691 3.03 -14.70 -5.19
N GLY A 692 2.18 -14.45 -4.20
CA GLY A 692 0.78 -14.05 -4.36
C GLY A 692 -0.16 -15.16 -4.78
N GLN A 693 0.29 -16.41 -4.75
CA GLN A 693 -0.54 -17.56 -5.10
C GLN A 693 -1.62 -17.85 -4.05
N LEU A 694 -1.41 -17.53 -2.77
CA LEU A 694 -2.45 -17.76 -1.76
C LEU A 694 -3.67 -16.87 -2.00
N ALA A 695 -3.45 -15.62 -2.41
CA ALA A 695 -4.52 -14.71 -2.81
C ALA A 695 -5.30 -15.24 -4.03
N ALA A 696 -4.59 -15.68 -5.07
CA ALA A 696 -5.21 -16.22 -6.27
C ALA A 696 -6.01 -17.50 -5.97
N LEU A 697 -5.47 -18.36 -5.11
CA LEU A 697 -6.11 -19.59 -4.66
C LEU A 697 -7.33 -19.32 -3.79
N ALA A 698 -7.29 -18.33 -2.89
CA ALA A 698 -8.44 -17.94 -2.08
C ALA A 698 -9.62 -17.51 -2.95
N LYS A 699 -9.35 -16.73 -3.99
CA LYS A 699 -10.35 -16.39 -5.01
C LYS A 699 -10.88 -17.63 -5.69
N ALA A 700 -10.03 -18.54 -6.16
CA ALA A 700 -10.50 -19.77 -6.82
C ALA A 700 -11.39 -20.64 -5.90
N VAL A 701 -10.96 -20.88 -4.66
CA VAL A 701 -11.68 -21.71 -3.69
C VAL A 701 -13.03 -21.09 -3.35
N ALA A 702 -13.07 -19.79 -3.03
CA ALA A 702 -14.32 -19.12 -2.68
C ALA A 702 -15.34 -19.11 -3.84
N TRP A 703 -14.89 -19.16 -5.10
CA TRP A 703 -15.75 -19.19 -6.27
C TRP A 703 -16.27 -20.58 -6.63
N HIS A 704 -15.47 -21.62 -6.42
CA HIS A 704 -15.81 -22.99 -6.78
C HIS A 704 -16.43 -23.78 -5.62
N PHE A 705 -16.19 -23.34 -4.39
CA PHE A 705 -16.79 -23.89 -3.18
C PHE A 705 -17.51 -22.77 -2.44
N PRO A 706 -18.72 -22.38 -2.87
CA PRO A 706 -19.48 -21.30 -2.25
C PRO A 706 -19.79 -21.56 -0.77
N ASP A 707 -19.67 -22.83 -0.33
CA ASP A 707 -19.85 -23.21 1.06
C ASP A 707 -18.59 -23.08 1.95
N THR A 708 -17.46 -22.71 1.37
CA THR A 708 -16.16 -22.60 2.04
C THR A 708 -15.80 -21.14 2.31
N GLY A 709 -15.66 -20.79 3.59
CA GLY A 709 -15.04 -19.54 4.01
C GLY A 709 -13.53 -19.63 3.88
N VAL A 710 -12.90 -18.59 3.32
CA VAL A 710 -11.45 -18.54 3.15
C VAL A 710 -10.88 -17.31 3.85
N GLU A 711 -9.75 -17.50 4.51
CA GLU A 711 -8.96 -16.42 5.09
C GLU A 711 -7.49 -16.55 4.69
N VAL A 712 -6.94 -15.50 4.08
CA VAL A 712 -5.52 -15.44 3.73
C VAL A 712 -4.76 -14.65 4.77
N VAL A 713 -3.68 -15.24 5.26
CA VAL A 713 -2.76 -14.62 6.21
C VAL A 713 -1.37 -14.57 5.58
N ALA A 714 -0.74 -13.40 5.59
CA ALA A 714 0.58 -13.22 4.98
C ALA A 714 1.59 -12.48 5.89
N LEU A 715 2.83 -12.98 5.88
CA LEU A 715 4.01 -12.44 6.53
C LEU A 715 4.62 -11.38 5.62
N ARG A 716 4.65 -10.14 6.08
CA ARG A 716 5.21 -9.00 5.37
C ARG A 716 6.66 -8.76 5.74
N SER A 717 7.50 -8.79 4.72
CA SER A 717 8.88 -8.31 4.76
C SER A 717 8.94 -6.80 4.60
N ARG A 718 9.82 -6.13 5.35
CA ARG A 718 10.02 -4.66 5.22
C ARG A 718 10.50 -4.33 3.80
N GLY A 719 9.83 -3.39 3.15
CA GLY A 719 10.26 -2.85 1.85
C GLY A 719 9.76 -3.59 0.61
N VAL A 720 9.03 -4.70 0.76
CA VAL A 720 8.44 -5.46 -0.37
C VAL A 720 6.92 -5.19 -0.42
N PRO A 721 6.34 -4.83 -1.59
CA PRO A 721 4.89 -4.76 -1.73
C PRO A 721 4.26 -6.12 -1.46
N GLY A 722 3.46 -6.26 -0.39
CA GLY A 722 2.78 -7.52 -0.09
C GLY A 722 1.53 -7.73 -0.93
N HIS A 723 1.19 -8.99 -1.20
CA HIS A 723 -0.01 -9.41 -1.90
C HIS A 723 -1.29 -9.17 -1.08
N PRO A 724 -2.50 -9.20 -1.70
CA PRO A 724 -3.76 -9.11 -0.98
C PRO A 724 -3.91 -10.24 0.05
N ALA A 725 -4.18 -9.89 1.30
CA ALA A 725 -4.43 -10.84 2.38
C ALA A 725 -5.45 -10.25 3.36
N ASP A 726 -6.23 -11.10 4.02
CA ASP A 726 -7.21 -10.70 5.02
C ASP A 726 -6.51 -10.21 6.30
N GLU A 727 -5.40 -10.86 6.66
CA GLU A 727 -4.51 -10.43 7.72
C GLU A 727 -3.05 -10.42 7.27
N THR A 728 -2.31 -9.41 7.74
CA THR A 728 -0.85 -9.38 7.59
C THR A 728 -0.14 -9.07 8.90
N PHE A 729 1.04 -9.66 9.05
CA PHE A 729 1.93 -9.43 10.19
C PHE A 729 3.39 -9.44 9.75
N THR A 730 4.29 -8.93 10.59
CA THR A 730 5.72 -8.80 10.33
C THR A 730 6.52 -9.79 11.16
N ALA A 731 7.77 -10.06 10.77
CA ALA A 731 8.65 -10.94 11.55
C ALA A 731 8.87 -10.45 13.00
N ALA A 732 8.73 -9.14 13.26
CA ALA A 732 8.82 -8.59 14.60
C ALA A 732 7.61 -8.96 15.48
N GLU A 733 6.41 -9.05 14.89
CA GLU A 733 5.17 -9.41 15.59
C GLU A 733 5.14 -10.88 16.01
N LEU A 734 5.91 -11.77 15.35
CA LEU A 734 6.06 -13.18 15.76
C LEU A 734 6.61 -13.35 17.20
N GLY A 735 7.32 -12.35 17.72
CA GLY A 735 7.84 -12.33 19.09
C GLY A 735 6.86 -11.83 20.15
N ASP A 736 5.79 -11.13 19.75
CA ASP A 736 4.83 -10.50 20.66
C ASP A 736 3.89 -11.54 21.29
N PRO A 737 3.83 -11.69 22.63
CA PRO A 737 2.89 -12.60 23.28
C PRO A 737 1.42 -12.35 22.90
N GLY A 738 1.00 -11.09 22.77
CA GLY A 738 -0.40 -10.77 22.45
C GLY A 738 -0.79 -11.12 21.01
N HIS A 739 0.13 -10.91 20.06
CA HIS A 739 -0.04 -11.38 18.68
C HIS A 739 -0.11 -12.91 18.61
N ARG A 740 0.75 -13.63 19.34
CA ARG A 740 0.74 -15.09 19.40
C ARG A 740 -0.59 -15.64 19.91
N GLU A 741 -1.13 -15.06 20.97
CA GLU A 741 -2.43 -15.47 21.52
C GLU A 741 -3.58 -15.27 20.53
N ARG A 742 -3.63 -14.12 19.85
CA ARG A 742 -4.65 -13.86 18.81
C ARG A 742 -4.52 -14.80 17.62
N ARG A 743 -3.30 -15.05 17.16
CA ARG A 743 -3.01 -15.98 16.05
C ARG A 743 -3.39 -17.41 16.39
N ALA A 744 -3.06 -17.87 17.59
CA ALA A 744 -3.49 -19.18 18.07
C ALA A 744 -5.02 -19.28 18.13
N ALA A 745 -5.71 -18.29 18.71
CA ALA A 745 -7.17 -18.29 18.78
C ALA A 745 -7.84 -18.35 17.40
N GLN A 746 -7.30 -17.60 16.43
CA GLN A 746 -7.78 -17.58 15.05
C GLN A 746 -7.53 -18.92 14.33
N VAL A 747 -6.29 -19.40 14.32
CA VAL A 747 -5.90 -20.62 13.58
C VAL A 747 -6.57 -21.86 14.16
N LEU A 748 -6.73 -21.94 15.49
CA LEU A 748 -7.47 -23.03 16.14
C LEU A 748 -8.99 -22.93 15.92
N GLY A 749 -9.50 -21.80 15.42
CA GLY A 749 -10.88 -21.63 14.99
C GLY A 749 -11.17 -22.17 13.59
N TYR A 750 -10.14 -22.52 12.82
CA TYR A 750 -10.32 -23.07 11.47
C TYR A 750 -10.80 -24.52 11.51
N THR A 751 -11.36 -24.97 10.38
CA THR A 751 -11.59 -26.41 10.14
C THR A 751 -10.48 -27.00 9.28
N HIS A 752 -9.92 -26.18 8.38
CA HIS A 752 -8.88 -26.56 7.43
C HIS A 752 -7.80 -25.49 7.40
N LEU A 753 -6.56 -25.92 7.21
CA LEU A 753 -5.41 -25.04 7.09
C LEU A 753 -4.51 -25.53 5.96
N LEU A 754 -4.28 -24.72 4.94
CA LEU A 754 -3.24 -24.95 3.95
C LEU A 754 -2.03 -24.08 4.33
N ALA A 755 -1.05 -24.70 4.98
CA ALA A 755 0.16 -24.02 5.43
C ALA A 755 1.18 -23.95 4.29
N ASP A 756 1.71 -22.77 3.98
CA ASP A 756 2.76 -22.62 2.98
C ASP A 756 4.16 -22.61 3.63
N TRP A 757 5.08 -23.39 3.04
CA TRP A 757 6.49 -23.51 3.46
C TRP A 757 6.76 -23.94 4.91
N GLY A 758 5.73 -24.33 5.68
CA GLY A 758 5.87 -24.93 7.01
C GLY A 758 6.41 -24.00 8.09
N GLY A 759 6.26 -22.68 7.93
CA GLY A 759 6.51 -21.73 9.01
C GLY A 759 5.53 -21.92 10.19
N PRO A 760 5.80 -21.30 11.35
CA PRO A 760 4.90 -21.37 12.50
C PRO A 760 3.58 -20.65 12.20
N VAL A 761 2.46 -21.35 12.36
CA VAL A 761 1.10 -20.87 12.06
C VAL A 761 0.41 -20.31 13.30
N LEU A 762 0.71 -20.86 14.49
CA LEU A 762 0.12 -20.44 15.78
C LEU A 762 0.79 -19.20 16.39
N GLY A 763 1.90 -18.74 15.81
CA GLY A 763 2.69 -17.62 16.31
C GLY A 763 3.75 -18.07 17.33
N GLY A 764 5.03 -17.84 17.04
CA GLY A 764 6.12 -18.27 17.90
C GLY A 764 7.46 -18.39 17.18
N ARG A 765 8.46 -18.93 17.88
CA ARG A 765 9.74 -19.37 17.31
C ARG A 765 9.68 -20.89 17.15
N GLY A 766 9.64 -21.40 15.92
CA GLY A 766 9.46 -22.83 15.61
C GLY A 766 9.09 -23.06 14.14
N ASP A 767 8.50 -24.21 13.84
CA ASP A 767 8.00 -24.62 12.52
C ASP A 767 6.61 -25.27 12.65
N LEU A 768 6.01 -25.63 11.51
CA LEU A 768 4.70 -26.28 11.46
C LEU A 768 4.67 -27.59 12.25
N LEU A 769 5.76 -28.37 12.30
CA LEU A 769 5.81 -29.65 13.02
C LEU A 769 5.56 -29.45 14.52
N GLY A 770 6.07 -28.35 15.08
CA GLY A 770 5.79 -27.95 16.46
C GLY A 770 4.33 -27.57 16.72
N ASP A 771 3.62 -27.07 15.71
CA ASP A 771 2.23 -26.62 15.80
C ASP A 771 1.21 -27.76 15.56
N LEU A 772 1.61 -28.84 14.86
CA LEU A 772 0.73 -29.96 14.49
C LEU A 772 -0.04 -30.58 15.67
N PRO A 773 0.56 -30.83 16.86
CA PRO A 773 -0.18 -31.40 17.98
C PRO A 773 -1.38 -30.53 18.39
N SER A 774 -1.19 -29.20 18.47
CA SER A 774 -2.25 -28.26 18.83
C SER A 774 -3.32 -28.16 17.76
N LEU A 775 -2.93 -28.17 16.48
CA LEU A 775 -3.88 -28.20 15.36
C LEU A 775 -4.75 -29.47 15.39
N ARG A 776 -4.13 -30.64 15.62
CA ARG A 776 -4.83 -31.92 15.73
C ARG A 776 -5.78 -31.95 16.94
N SER A 777 -5.33 -31.45 18.10
CA SER A 777 -6.18 -31.36 19.30
C SER A 777 -7.38 -30.43 19.12
N ALA A 778 -7.26 -29.39 18.31
CA ALA A 778 -8.37 -28.50 17.95
C ALA A 778 -9.23 -29.02 16.80
N GLY A 779 -8.90 -30.18 16.20
CA GLY A 779 -9.63 -30.76 15.07
C GLY A 779 -9.39 -30.05 13.74
N VAL A 780 -8.34 -29.24 13.63
CA VAL A 780 -7.97 -28.54 12.39
C VAL A 780 -7.29 -29.52 11.42
N ARG A 781 -7.84 -29.67 10.21
CA ARG A 781 -7.25 -30.46 9.13
C ARG A 781 -6.20 -29.65 8.40
N ALA A 782 -4.92 -30.00 8.57
CA ALA A 782 -3.83 -29.30 7.92
C ALA A 782 -3.39 -30.00 6.61
N ALA A 783 -2.94 -29.21 5.64
CA ALA A 783 -2.22 -29.63 4.44
C ALA A 783 -1.01 -28.70 4.22
N LEU A 784 0.01 -29.19 3.52
CA LEU A 784 1.23 -28.44 3.23
C LEU A 784 1.29 -28.06 1.74
N LEU A 785 1.47 -26.77 1.46
CA LEU A 785 1.66 -26.25 0.11
C LEU A 785 3.11 -25.78 -0.08
N LEU A 786 3.79 -26.36 -1.08
CA LEU A 786 5.17 -26.04 -1.42
C LEU A 786 5.25 -25.40 -2.80
N HIS A 787 6.00 -24.30 -2.89
CA HIS A 787 6.07 -23.44 -4.08
C HIS A 787 7.55 -23.26 -4.46
N GLY A 788 7.87 -22.74 -5.64
CA GLY A 788 9.18 -22.12 -5.91
C GLY A 788 10.44 -23.02 -5.86
N GLY A 789 11.62 -22.39 -5.91
CA GLY A 789 12.93 -23.05 -6.14
C GLY A 789 13.59 -23.71 -4.93
N GLY A 790 13.03 -23.59 -3.72
CA GLY A 790 13.64 -24.16 -2.52
C GLY A 790 13.30 -25.64 -2.27
N LEU A 791 12.34 -26.24 -2.99
CA LEU A 791 12.07 -27.69 -2.96
C LEU A 791 12.90 -28.47 -4.00
N ARG A 792 13.33 -27.79 -5.07
CA ARG A 792 14.08 -28.39 -6.18
C ARG A 792 15.44 -28.87 -5.71
N ASP A 793 15.78 -30.12 -6.02
CA ASP A 793 17.13 -30.63 -5.81
C ASP A 793 18.10 -29.98 -6.81
N PRO A 794 19.08 -29.16 -6.41
CA PRO A 794 20.03 -28.61 -7.37
C PRO A 794 20.80 -29.68 -8.14
N GLU A 795 21.20 -30.78 -7.49
CA GLU A 795 21.98 -31.86 -8.10
C GLU A 795 21.08 -32.78 -8.92
N GLY A 796 19.94 -33.18 -8.36
CA GLY A 796 18.95 -33.99 -9.07
C GLY A 796 18.40 -33.27 -10.31
N HIS A 797 18.12 -31.98 -10.20
CA HIS A 797 17.71 -31.14 -11.33
C HIS A 797 18.85 -30.99 -12.34
N ALA A 798 20.09 -30.75 -11.93
CA ALA A 798 21.21 -30.75 -12.87
C ALA A 798 21.34 -32.08 -13.62
N ALA A 799 21.14 -33.22 -12.97
CA ALA A 799 21.18 -34.53 -13.62
C ALA A 799 20.06 -34.73 -14.65
N ARG A 800 18.84 -34.24 -14.37
CA ARG A 800 17.68 -34.34 -15.27
C ARG A 800 17.70 -33.33 -16.42
N HIS A 801 18.23 -32.13 -16.19
CA HIS A 801 18.18 -31.02 -17.14
C HIS A 801 19.59 -30.64 -17.64
N ALA A 802 19.82 -30.86 -18.94
CA ALA A 802 21.11 -30.60 -19.58
C ALA A 802 21.59 -29.14 -19.41
N HIS A 803 20.66 -28.18 -19.48
CA HIS A 803 20.92 -26.73 -19.34
C HIS A 803 20.46 -26.16 -18.00
N SER A 804 20.51 -26.98 -16.94
CA SER A 804 20.10 -26.59 -15.58
C SER A 804 20.84 -25.36 -15.08
N VAL A 805 20.09 -24.34 -14.62
CA VAL A 805 20.66 -23.13 -13.97
C VAL A 805 21.51 -23.46 -12.75
N TYR A 806 21.29 -24.61 -12.11
CA TYR A 806 22.01 -25.01 -10.89
C TYR A 806 23.47 -25.42 -11.14
N ARG A 807 23.86 -25.66 -12.40
CA ARG A 807 25.24 -26.03 -12.76
C ARG A 807 26.21 -24.85 -12.60
N ASP A 808 25.73 -23.66 -12.90
CA ASP A 808 26.54 -22.43 -12.94
C ASP A 808 26.43 -21.60 -11.65
N LEU A 809 25.73 -22.10 -10.63
CA LEU A 809 25.59 -21.42 -9.36
C LEU A 809 26.90 -21.47 -8.55
N PRO A 810 27.24 -20.38 -7.82
CA PRO A 810 28.29 -20.40 -6.82
C PRO A 810 28.09 -21.55 -5.82
N GLU A 811 29.17 -22.21 -5.44
CA GLU A 811 29.14 -23.37 -4.53
C GLU A 811 28.37 -23.10 -3.24
N GLU A 812 28.61 -21.96 -2.60
CA GLU A 812 27.89 -21.53 -1.39
C GLU A 812 26.37 -21.40 -1.60
N VAL A 813 25.94 -20.91 -2.76
CA VAL A 813 24.52 -20.78 -3.10
C VAL A 813 23.90 -22.15 -3.35
N ARG A 814 24.62 -23.03 -4.05
CA ARG A 814 24.20 -24.41 -4.34
C ARG A 814 24.06 -25.22 -3.05
N GLU A 815 25.01 -25.17 -2.13
CA GLU A 815 24.96 -25.85 -0.82
C GLU A 815 23.78 -25.38 0.03
N ARG A 816 23.50 -24.07 0.04
CA ARG A 816 22.34 -23.51 0.74
C ARG A 816 21.02 -24.04 0.16
N LEU A 817 20.92 -24.13 -1.15
CA LEU A 817 19.72 -24.63 -1.83
C LEU A 817 19.54 -26.14 -1.60
N LEU A 818 20.62 -26.93 -1.64
CA LEU A 818 20.60 -28.35 -1.26
C LEU A 818 20.08 -28.54 0.16
N THR A 819 20.59 -27.73 1.11
CA THR A 819 20.14 -27.76 2.51
C THR A 819 18.66 -27.42 2.63
N THR A 820 18.21 -26.38 1.91
CA THR A 820 16.81 -25.94 1.91
C THR A 820 15.87 -27.01 1.33
N ALA A 821 16.27 -27.64 0.22
CA ALA A 821 15.51 -28.70 -0.42
C ALA A 821 15.41 -29.96 0.45
N ALA A 822 16.51 -30.33 1.10
CA ALA A 822 16.52 -31.43 2.07
C ALA A 822 15.58 -31.16 3.26
N GLN A 823 15.60 -29.93 3.80
CA GLN A 823 14.70 -29.52 4.88
C GLN A 823 13.23 -29.52 4.45
N ALA A 824 12.90 -29.03 3.26
CA ALA A 824 11.54 -29.03 2.74
C ALA A 824 10.99 -30.45 2.56
N ARG A 825 11.81 -31.38 2.06
CA ARG A 825 11.44 -32.80 1.92
C ARG A 825 11.28 -33.49 3.27
N GLU A 826 12.19 -33.23 4.20
CA GLU A 826 12.10 -33.79 5.55
C GLU A 826 10.84 -33.28 6.26
N LEU A 827 10.54 -31.98 6.14
CA LEU A 827 9.29 -31.40 6.63
C LEU A 827 8.07 -32.10 6.01
N ALA A 828 8.05 -32.25 4.67
CA ALA A 828 6.94 -32.90 3.97
C ALA A 828 6.72 -34.33 4.50
N ARG A 829 7.79 -35.13 4.60
CA ARG A 829 7.77 -36.50 5.12
C ARG A 829 7.35 -36.57 6.59
N ALA A 830 7.95 -35.75 7.44
CA ALA A 830 7.71 -35.75 8.89
C ALA A 830 6.32 -35.23 9.25
N SER A 831 5.72 -34.37 8.42
CA SER A 831 4.40 -33.79 8.67
C SER A 831 3.27 -34.83 8.61
N GLY A 832 3.39 -35.82 7.72
CA GLY A 832 2.34 -36.79 7.42
C GLY A 832 1.04 -36.16 6.90
N LEU A 833 1.11 -34.94 6.35
CA LEU A 833 -0.05 -34.20 5.84
C LEU A 833 -0.26 -34.47 4.33
N PRO A 834 -1.46 -34.16 3.79
CA PRO A 834 -1.64 -33.98 2.35
C PRO A 834 -0.67 -32.93 1.80
N LEU A 835 -0.05 -33.22 0.67
CA LEU A 835 1.01 -32.39 0.08
C LEU A 835 0.53 -31.82 -1.26
N PHE A 836 0.76 -30.53 -1.47
CA PHE A 836 0.44 -29.83 -2.71
C PHE A 836 1.67 -29.09 -3.25
N ALA A 837 1.83 -29.05 -4.57
CA ALA A 837 2.94 -28.36 -5.22
C ALA A 837 2.47 -27.50 -6.40
N THR A 838 2.94 -26.25 -6.50
CA THR A 838 2.39 -25.29 -7.48
C THR A 838 2.91 -25.43 -8.91
N ALA A 839 4.12 -25.95 -9.07
CA ALA A 839 4.74 -26.17 -10.38
C ALA A 839 4.87 -27.68 -10.68
N PRO A 840 4.56 -28.13 -11.91
CA PRO A 840 4.58 -29.55 -12.25
C PRO A 840 5.91 -30.25 -11.99
N ASP A 841 7.03 -29.57 -12.24
CA ASP A 841 8.37 -30.13 -12.11
C ASP A 841 8.75 -30.45 -10.65
N LEU A 842 8.11 -29.79 -9.66
CA LEU A 842 8.36 -30.06 -8.24
C LEU A 842 7.97 -31.50 -7.84
N LEU A 843 7.10 -32.14 -8.61
CA LEU A 843 6.72 -33.54 -8.43
C LEU A 843 7.85 -34.52 -8.78
N ASP A 844 8.93 -34.07 -9.43
CA ASP A 844 10.13 -34.89 -9.62
C ASP A 844 10.86 -35.10 -8.29
N ASP A 845 10.83 -34.11 -7.41
CA ASP A 845 11.47 -34.13 -6.10
C ASP A 845 10.50 -34.47 -4.95
N LEU A 846 9.19 -34.41 -5.21
CA LEU A 846 8.11 -34.74 -4.27
C LEU A 846 6.95 -35.46 -4.99
N PRO A 847 7.14 -36.71 -5.45
CA PRO A 847 6.16 -37.44 -6.26
C PRO A 847 4.83 -37.73 -5.54
N GLU A 848 4.82 -37.72 -4.22
CA GLU A 848 3.64 -37.91 -3.38
C GLU A 848 2.71 -36.68 -3.29
N ALA A 849 3.16 -35.50 -3.78
CA ALA A 849 2.34 -34.31 -3.80
C ALA A 849 1.31 -34.31 -4.93
N VAL A 850 0.19 -33.64 -4.71
CA VAL A 850 -0.80 -33.33 -5.74
C VAL A 850 -0.39 -32.03 -6.41
N TRP A 851 -0.36 -32.03 -7.75
CA TRP A 851 -0.14 -30.80 -8.49
C TRP A 851 -1.31 -29.84 -8.28
N LEU A 852 -1.00 -28.64 -7.80
CA LEU A 852 -1.95 -27.54 -7.62
C LEU A 852 -1.62 -26.43 -8.61
N PRO A 853 -2.30 -26.33 -9.78
CA PRO A 853 -1.94 -25.36 -10.81
C PRO A 853 -1.82 -23.92 -10.30
N LEU A 854 -0.82 -23.20 -10.79
CA LEU A 854 -0.71 -21.74 -10.60
C LEU A 854 -2.02 -21.06 -11.01
N THR A 855 -2.51 -20.12 -10.22
CA THR A 855 -3.79 -19.46 -10.46
C THR A 855 -3.58 -18.00 -10.87
N ALA A 856 -4.31 -17.56 -11.89
CA ALA A 856 -4.31 -16.18 -12.40
C ALA A 856 -5.73 -15.71 -12.77
N ASP A 857 -5.96 -14.42 -12.64
CA ASP A 857 -7.20 -13.78 -13.09
C ASP A 857 -7.18 -13.59 -14.62
N VAL A 858 -7.54 -14.64 -15.35
CA VAL A 858 -7.36 -14.70 -16.81
C VAL A 858 -8.05 -13.54 -17.54
N ASP A 859 -9.23 -13.13 -17.08
CA ASP A 859 -9.97 -12.01 -17.67
C ASP A 859 -9.28 -10.67 -17.41
N ARG A 860 -8.74 -10.48 -16.20
CA ARG A 860 -8.02 -9.26 -15.86
C ARG A 860 -6.71 -9.11 -16.64
N TRP A 861 -6.05 -10.20 -17.03
CA TRP A 861 -4.83 -10.14 -17.83
C TRP A 861 -5.09 -9.98 -19.32
N HIS A 862 -6.31 -10.28 -19.78
CA HIS A 862 -6.70 -10.22 -21.19
C HIS A 862 -6.27 -8.92 -21.89
N SER A 863 -5.93 -9.04 -23.18
CA SER A 863 -5.59 -7.92 -24.05
C SER A 863 -6.02 -8.24 -25.48
N ASP A 864 -6.77 -7.31 -26.08
CA ASP A 864 -7.09 -7.30 -27.52
C ASP A 864 -5.99 -6.63 -28.35
N ALA A 865 -4.87 -6.20 -27.72
CA ALA A 865 -3.79 -5.57 -28.45
C ALA A 865 -3.22 -6.54 -29.49
N PRO A 866 -2.99 -6.09 -30.73
CA PRO A 866 -2.47 -6.96 -31.77
C PRO A 866 -1.09 -7.51 -31.40
N VAL A 867 -0.84 -8.76 -31.80
CA VAL A 867 0.42 -9.47 -31.61
C VAL A 867 1.20 -9.43 -32.93
N MET A 868 2.46 -9.00 -32.88
CA MET A 868 3.39 -8.95 -34.02
C MET A 868 2.99 -8.02 -35.18
N GLU A 869 2.19 -6.98 -34.92
CA GLU A 869 1.85 -5.95 -35.94
C GLU A 869 2.84 -4.77 -35.96
N ARG A 870 3.69 -4.66 -34.94
CA ARG A 870 4.68 -3.58 -34.85
C ARG A 870 5.85 -3.87 -35.78
N ALA A 871 6.34 -2.83 -36.44
CA ALA A 871 7.60 -2.90 -37.20
C ALA A 871 8.79 -3.40 -36.35
N ARG A 872 8.72 -3.21 -35.03
CA ARG A 872 9.69 -3.73 -34.06
C ARG A 872 8.93 -4.33 -32.86
N PRO A 873 8.73 -5.66 -32.81
CA PRO A 873 7.94 -6.33 -31.78
C PRO A 873 8.49 -6.12 -30.36
N VAL A 874 7.61 -5.88 -29.40
CA VAL A 874 7.95 -5.68 -27.99
C VAL A 874 8.12 -7.03 -27.30
N VAL A 875 9.31 -7.30 -26.77
CA VAL A 875 9.62 -8.54 -26.05
C VAL A 875 9.87 -8.26 -24.58
N LEU A 876 9.17 -8.97 -23.71
CA LEU A 876 9.33 -8.83 -22.25
C LEU A 876 10.07 -10.00 -21.63
N ARG A 877 10.80 -9.72 -20.56
CA ARG A 877 11.37 -10.73 -19.65
C ARG A 877 11.32 -10.23 -18.21
N ALA A 878 10.96 -11.10 -17.28
CA ALA A 878 11.18 -10.89 -15.85
C ALA A 878 12.51 -11.54 -15.43
N PRO A 879 13.33 -10.90 -14.58
CA PRO A 879 14.54 -11.52 -14.05
C PRO A 879 14.20 -12.73 -13.16
N SER A 880 15.11 -13.70 -13.12
CA SER A 880 15.00 -14.89 -12.25
C SER A 880 15.53 -14.59 -10.86
N ASP A 881 14.96 -15.23 -9.83
CA ASP A 881 15.45 -15.12 -8.44
C ASP A 881 16.79 -15.86 -8.23
N LEU A 882 17.22 -16.69 -9.19
CA LEU A 882 18.50 -17.38 -9.15
C LEU A 882 19.56 -16.61 -9.96
N PRO A 883 20.76 -16.35 -9.40
CA PRO A 883 21.80 -15.53 -10.02
C PRO A 883 22.52 -16.21 -11.20
N ALA A 884 21.99 -17.31 -11.75
CA ALA A 884 22.66 -18.05 -12.82
C ALA A 884 22.27 -17.52 -14.21
N GLY A 885 23.29 -17.13 -14.97
CA GLY A 885 23.28 -17.07 -16.44
C GLY A 885 22.48 -15.96 -17.10
N ASP A 886 23.06 -14.75 -17.17
CA ASP A 886 22.57 -13.60 -17.95
C ASP A 886 22.54 -13.78 -19.49
N ASP A 887 22.74 -14.99 -20.01
CA ASP A 887 22.82 -15.23 -21.46
C ASP A 887 21.50 -14.91 -22.20
N VAL A 888 20.36 -15.16 -21.56
CA VAL A 888 19.03 -14.79 -22.11
C VAL A 888 18.88 -13.27 -22.25
N ALA A 889 19.37 -12.48 -21.30
CA ALA A 889 19.28 -11.01 -21.38
C ALA A 889 20.23 -10.52 -22.47
N ALA A 890 21.45 -11.06 -22.50
CA ALA A 890 22.43 -10.74 -23.53
C ALA A 890 21.92 -11.04 -24.94
N VAL A 891 21.24 -12.17 -25.16
CA VAL A 891 20.59 -12.51 -26.45
C VAL A 891 19.53 -11.46 -26.81
N LEU A 892 18.62 -11.14 -25.89
CA LEU A 892 17.54 -10.17 -26.15
C LEU A 892 18.07 -8.75 -26.38
N GLU A 893 19.12 -8.34 -25.66
CA GLU A 893 19.80 -7.06 -25.84
C GLU A 893 20.54 -6.99 -27.19
N ARG A 894 21.15 -8.09 -27.65
CA ARG A 894 21.75 -8.15 -28.99
C ARG A 894 20.69 -8.03 -30.08
N LEU A 895 19.55 -8.72 -29.95
CA LEU A 895 18.44 -8.61 -30.88
C LEU A 895 17.80 -7.21 -30.87
N ASP A 896 17.74 -6.57 -29.70
CA ASP A 896 17.31 -5.19 -29.53
C ASP A 896 18.27 -4.23 -30.25
N ALA A 897 19.58 -4.33 -30.00
CA ALA A 897 20.61 -3.53 -30.64
C ALA A 897 20.65 -3.71 -32.17
N ALA A 898 20.34 -4.93 -32.66
CA ALA A 898 20.22 -5.23 -34.08
C ALA A 898 18.91 -4.70 -34.72
N GLY A 899 18.03 -4.06 -33.93
CA GLY A 899 16.77 -3.50 -34.41
C GLY A 899 15.66 -4.51 -34.67
N LYS A 900 15.87 -5.80 -34.37
CA LYS A 900 14.91 -6.88 -34.67
C LYS A 900 13.72 -6.91 -33.71
N ILE A 901 13.94 -6.55 -32.44
CA ILE A 901 12.91 -6.50 -31.39
C ILE A 901 13.09 -5.23 -30.54
N ALA A 902 12.08 -4.88 -29.75
CA ALA A 902 12.14 -3.87 -28.70
C ALA A 902 12.12 -4.57 -27.34
N TYR A 903 13.29 -4.85 -26.78
CA TYR A 903 13.42 -5.55 -25.49
C TYR A 903 13.07 -4.64 -24.32
N ARG A 904 12.22 -5.10 -23.39
CA ARG A 904 11.87 -4.39 -22.16
C ARG A 904 11.96 -5.31 -20.94
N PRO A 905 12.99 -5.19 -20.09
CA PRO A 905 13.05 -5.94 -18.84
C PRO A 905 11.98 -5.45 -17.86
N VAL A 906 11.37 -6.40 -17.13
CA VAL A 906 10.31 -6.16 -16.15
C VAL A 906 10.87 -6.38 -14.74
N GLU A 907 11.32 -5.31 -14.07
CA GLU A 907 11.95 -5.40 -12.75
C GLU A 907 11.56 -4.23 -11.82
N GLY A 908 11.15 -4.56 -10.60
CA GLY A 908 10.84 -3.56 -9.56
C GLY A 908 9.61 -2.70 -9.87
N LEU A 909 8.74 -3.16 -10.76
CA LEU A 909 7.55 -2.44 -11.17
C LEU A 909 6.33 -2.81 -10.31
N PRO A 910 5.42 -1.86 -10.01
CA PRO A 910 4.15 -2.18 -9.37
C PRO A 910 3.32 -3.17 -10.20
N PRO A 911 2.52 -4.07 -9.58
CA PRO A 911 1.76 -5.10 -10.29
C PRO A 911 0.87 -4.57 -11.43
N ALA A 912 0.25 -3.39 -11.26
CA ALA A 912 -0.56 -2.77 -12.31
C ALA A 912 0.26 -2.41 -13.56
N ARG A 913 1.51 -1.93 -13.38
CA ARG A 913 2.41 -1.58 -14.50
C ARG A 913 2.95 -2.81 -15.19
N VAL A 914 3.21 -3.90 -14.45
CA VAL A 914 3.55 -5.20 -15.03
C VAL A 914 2.42 -5.68 -15.94
N ARG A 915 1.16 -5.57 -15.50
CA ARG A 915 -0.01 -5.91 -16.30
C ARG A 915 -0.10 -5.10 -17.59
N ASP A 916 0.04 -3.78 -17.53
CA ASP A 916 -0.01 -2.92 -18.72
C ASP A 916 1.09 -3.29 -19.73
N LEU A 917 2.30 -3.62 -19.25
CA LEU A 917 3.39 -4.06 -20.10
C LEU A 917 3.07 -5.39 -20.78
N VAL A 918 2.65 -6.39 -20.00
CA VAL A 918 2.31 -7.73 -20.52
C VAL A 918 1.19 -7.64 -21.55
N ARG A 919 0.13 -6.86 -21.29
CA ARG A 919 -0.97 -6.62 -22.24
C ARG A 919 -0.49 -6.01 -23.56
N GLY A 920 0.51 -5.13 -23.50
CA GLY A 920 1.09 -4.44 -24.66
C GLY A 920 2.26 -5.16 -25.33
N ALA A 921 2.62 -6.36 -24.88
CA ALA A 921 3.74 -7.12 -25.44
C ALA A 921 3.35 -7.86 -26.72
N ASP A 922 4.36 -8.16 -27.55
CA ASP A 922 4.24 -9.04 -28.71
C ASP A 922 4.75 -10.45 -28.40
N LEU A 923 5.71 -10.60 -27.48
CA LEU A 923 6.28 -11.88 -27.05
C LEU A 923 6.76 -11.79 -25.60
N VAL A 924 6.60 -12.87 -24.84
CA VAL A 924 7.13 -12.98 -23.47
C VAL A 924 8.11 -14.14 -23.38
N VAL A 925 9.30 -13.84 -22.86
CA VAL A 925 10.35 -14.82 -22.57
C VAL A 925 10.38 -15.05 -21.05
N ASP A 926 10.05 -16.26 -20.62
CA ASP A 926 10.02 -16.66 -19.21
C ASP A 926 11.05 -17.77 -18.92
N ARG A 927 11.32 -18.01 -17.63
CA ARG A 927 12.24 -19.01 -17.02
C ARG A 927 12.97 -19.95 -18.00
N PHE A 928 14.29 -19.78 -18.07
CA PHE A 928 15.22 -20.67 -18.76
C PHE A 928 16.05 -21.50 -17.78
N GLY A 929 16.34 -22.76 -18.12
CA GLY A 929 17.18 -23.66 -17.33
C GLY A 929 16.54 -24.22 -16.05
N LEU A 930 15.23 -24.01 -15.87
CA LEU A 930 14.42 -24.58 -14.78
C LEU A 930 13.40 -25.64 -15.26
N GLY A 931 13.30 -25.87 -16.57
CA GLY A 931 12.42 -26.89 -17.14
C GLY A 931 10.91 -26.67 -16.94
N CYS A 932 10.48 -25.48 -16.49
CA CYS A 932 9.09 -25.17 -16.15
C CYS A 932 8.74 -23.69 -16.45
N TYR A 933 7.45 -23.40 -16.56
CA TYR A 933 6.93 -22.04 -16.69
C TYR A 933 6.49 -21.48 -15.33
N GLY A 934 6.61 -20.16 -15.14
CA GLY A 934 6.29 -19.48 -13.88
C GLY A 934 4.98 -18.68 -13.90
N PRO A 935 4.68 -17.96 -12.80
CA PRO A 935 3.53 -17.04 -12.74
C PRO A 935 3.55 -15.96 -13.83
N PHE A 936 4.74 -15.53 -14.26
CA PHE A 936 4.90 -14.53 -15.32
C PHE A 936 4.48 -15.07 -16.70
N ALA A 937 4.88 -16.30 -17.06
CA ALA A 937 4.36 -17.00 -18.23
C ALA A 937 2.83 -17.18 -18.16
N VAL A 938 2.28 -17.58 -17.00
CA VAL A 938 0.82 -17.73 -16.84
C VAL A 938 0.09 -16.41 -17.09
N ALA A 939 0.61 -15.29 -16.59
CA ALA A 939 0.07 -13.96 -16.84
C ALA A 939 0.13 -13.57 -18.34
N ALA A 940 1.22 -13.92 -19.02
CA ALA A 940 1.37 -13.69 -20.46
C ALA A 940 0.41 -14.55 -21.30
N MET A 941 0.29 -15.84 -20.97
CA MET A 941 -0.67 -16.75 -21.60
C MET A 941 -2.10 -16.25 -21.41
N ALA A 942 -2.45 -15.80 -20.20
CA ALA A 942 -3.75 -15.21 -19.91
C ALA A 942 -4.03 -13.93 -20.73
N ALA A 943 -3.01 -13.11 -20.97
CA ALA A 943 -3.06 -11.93 -21.84
C ALA A 943 -3.09 -12.26 -23.35
N GLY A 944 -3.09 -13.54 -23.72
CA GLY A 944 -3.03 -13.99 -25.11
C GLY A 944 -1.72 -13.65 -25.81
N ARG A 945 -0.63 -13.50 -25.04
CA ARG A 945 0.70 -13.25 -25.59
C ARG A 945 1.41 -14.59 -25.82
N PRO A 946 2.10 -14.80 -26.95
CA PRO A 946 2.92 -15.98 -27.13
C PRO A 946 4.03 -16.00 -26.06
N VAL A 947 4.31 -17.19 -25.54
CA VAL A 947 5.30 -17.41 -24.47
C VAL A 947 6.39 -18.33 -24.98
N LEU A 948 7.62 -18.02 -24.61
CA LEU A 948 8.80 -18.80 -24.91
C LEU A 948 9.53 -19.11 -23.59
N ALA A 949 9.74 -20.39 -23.30
CA ALA A 949 10.38 -20.86 -22.08
C ALA A 949 11.10 -22.19 -22.29
N ASP A 950 11.97 -22.56 -21.36
CA ASP A 950 12.62 -23.86 -21.34
C ASP A 950 11.76 -24.88 -20.57
N LEU A 951 11.03 -25.72 -21.29
CA LEU A 951 10.13 -26.73 -20.74
C LEU A 951 10.70 -28.14 -20.89
N HIS A 952 10.70 -28.89 -19.79
CA HIS A 952 11.08 -30.30 -19.80
C HIS A 952 9.96 -31.17 -20.38
N GLU A 953 10.33 -32.31 -20.98
CA GLU A 953 9.38 -33.24 -21.62
C GLU A 953 8.30 -33.77 -20.68
N SER A 954 8.59 -33.87 -19.38
CA SER A 954 7.64 -34.30 -18.36
C SER A 954 6.52 -33.29 -18.09
N ALA A 955 6.63 -32.04 -18.55
CA ALA A 955 5.63 -31.01 -18.29
C ALA A 955 4.24 -31.42 -18.79
N ALA A 956 4.13 -31.87 -20.04
CA ALA A 956 2.87 -32.27 -20.66
C ALA A 956 2.19 -33.46 -20.00
N ALA A 957 2.98 -34.46 -19.57
CA ALA A 957 2.45 -35.62 -18.85
C ALA A 957 1.86 -35.22 -17.49
N ARG A 958 2.40 -34.17 -16.85
CA ARG A 958 1.98 -33.71 -15.52
C ARG A 958 0.85 -32.69 -15.57
N THR A 959 0.77 -31.89 -16.64
CA THR A 959 -0.34 -30.96 -16.90
C THR A 959 -1.55 -31.62 -17.55
N GLY A 960 -1.40 -32.84 -18.08
CA GLY A 960 -2.45 -33.59 -18.78
C GLY A 960 -2.63 -33.19 -20.24
N GLU A 961 -1.92 -32.15 -20.70
CA GLU A 961 -1.87 -31.68 -22.09
C GLU A 961 -0.59 -30.86 -22.32
N GLU A 962 -0.12 -30.75 -23.57
CA GLU A 962 1.06 -29.95 -23.91
C GLU A 962 0.79 -28.44 -23.72
N PRO A 963 1.57 -27.73 -22.88
CA PRO A 963 1.43 -26.29 -22.75
C PRO A 963 1.77 -25.57 -24.08
N PRO A 964 0.94 -24.62 -24.53
CA PRO A 964 1.18 -23.84 -25.76
C PRO A 964 2.25 -22.76 -25.52
N VAL A 965 3.47 -23.22 -25.31
CA VAL A 965 4.67 -22.43 -25.06
C VAL A 965 5.73 -22.90 -26.04
N VAL A 966 6.42 -21.97 -26.71
CA VAL A 966 7.55 -22.34 -27.56
C VAL A 966 8.69 -22.80 -26.66
N ARG A 967 8.97 -24.10 -26.73
CA ARG A 967 10.07 -24.74 -26.02
C ARG A 967 11.38 -24.37 -26.69
N ALA A 968 12.26 -23.69 -25.97
CA ALA A 968 13.62 -23.42 -26.42
C ALA A 968 14.61 -23.53 -25.25
N ALA A 969 15.74 -24.21 -25.49
CA ALA A 969 16.88 -24.14 -24.58
C ALA A 969 17.65 -22.81 -24.79
N ALA A 970 18.43 -22.38 -23.81
CA ALA A 970 19.15 -21.10 -23.87
C ALA A 970 19.97 -20.89 -25.17
N PRO A 971 20.71 -21.89 -25.70
CA PRO A 971 21.45 -21.71 -26.96
C PRO A 971 20.57 -21.53 -28.20
N ALA A 972 19.31 -21.98 -28.16
CA ALA A 972 18.36 -21.90 -29.27
C ALA A 972 17.40 -20.69 -29.15
N LEU A 973 17.51 -19.89 -28.07
CA LEU A 973 16.63 -18.76 -27.81
C LEU A 973 16.62 -17.75 -28.95
N GLU A 974 17.79 -17.38 -29.48
CA GLU A 974 17.90 -16.37 -30.54
C GLU A 974 17.14 -16.80 -31.80
N ALA A 975 17.34 -18.05 -32.22
CA ALA A 975 16.63 -18.64 -33.36
C ALA A 975 15.12 -18.72 -33.12
N ALA A 976 14.69 -19.09 -31.91
CA ALA A 976 13.28 -19.20 -31.57
C ALA A 976 12.56 -17.83 -31.52
N VAL A 977 13.22 -16.79 -31.01
CA VAL A 977 12.69 -15.42 -31.05
C VAL A 977 12.59 -14.93 -32.49
N VAL A 978 13.64 -15.12 -33.30
CA VAL A 978 13.66 -14.71 -34.71
C VAL A 978 12.56 -15.42 -35.50
N ALA A 979 12.39 -16.74 -35.33
CA ALA A 979 11.36 -17.50 -36.02
C ALA A 979 9.94 -16.99 -35.73
N LEU A 980 9.63 -16.62 -34.48
CA LEU A 980 8.33 -16.05 -34.12
C LEU A 980 8.13 -14.62 -34.63
N VAL A 981 9.20 -13.84 -34.77
CA VAL A 981 9.16 -12.49 -35.34
C VAL A 981 8.97 -12.54 -36.86
N GLU A 982 9.56 -13.54 -37.52
CA GLU A 982 9.46 -13.75 -38.98
C GLU A 982 8.15 -14.46 -39.38
N ASP A 983 7.45 -15.09 -38.44
CA ASP A 983 6.12 -15.70 -38.64
C ASP A 983 5.05 -15.10 -37.69
N PRO A 984 4.52 -13.89 -38.00
CA PRO A 984 3.49 -13.25 -37.20
C PRO A 984 2.18 -14.04 -37.10
N ASP A 985 1.86 -14.86 -38.10
CA ASP A 985 0.65 -15.68 -38.11
C ASP A 985 0.76 -16.78 -37.04
N ARG A 986 1.89 -17.50 -37.01
CA ARG A 986 2.14 -18.50 -35.97
C ARG A 986 2.19 -17.89 -34.57
N ALA A 987 2.78 -16.70 -34.41
CA ALA A 987 2.80 -16.01 -33.13
C ALA A 987 1.39 -15.62 -32.63
N ARG A 988 0.50 -15.21 -33.54
CA ARG A 988 -0.92 -14.91 -33.24
C ARG A 988 -1.70 -16.17 -32.88
N GLU A 989 -1.52 -17.25 -33.62
CA GLU A 989 -2.12 -18.56 -33.30
C GLU A 989 -1.69 -19.05 -31.91
N LEU A 990 -0.39 -18.99 -31.62
CA LEU A 990 0.16 -19.40 -30.33
C LEU A 990 -0.40 -18.56 -29.19
N GLY A 991 -0.50 -17.23 -29.35
CA GLY A 991 -1.14 -16.36 -28.35
C GLY A 991 -2.59 -16.76 -28.07
N ALA A 992 -3.35 -17.13 -29.11
CA ALA A 992 -4.73 -17.62 -28.97
C ALA A 992 -4.80 -19.00 -28.28
N GLU A 993 -3.88 -19.92 -28.59
CA GLU A 993 -3.73 -21.21 -27.91
C GLU A 993 -3.38 -21.01 -26.43
N SER A 994 -2.40 -20.15 -26.13
CA SER A 994 -1.99 -19.78 -24.77
C SER A 994 -3.15 -19.27 -23.93
N ARG A 995 -4.02 -18.44 -24.51
CA ARG A 995 -5.22 -17.96 -23.81
C ARG A 995 -6.20 -19.08 -23.47
N ARG A 996 -6.47 -19.98 -24.42
CA ARG A 996 -7.38 -21.13 -24.18
C ARG A 996 -6.83 -22.04 -23.09
N PHE A 997 -5.53 -22.31 -23.12
CA PHE A 997 -4.85 -23.10 -22.09
C PHE A 997 -4.91 -22.43 -20.71
N ALA A 998 -4.54 -21.14 -20.62
CA ALA A 998 -4.62 -20.39 -19.36
C ALA A 998 -6.05 -20.38 -18.80
N ARG A 999 -7.07 -20.21 -19.65
CA ARG A 999 -8.48 -20.26 -19.24
C ARG A 999 -8.92 -21.63 -18.71
N ARG A 1000 -8.34 -22.73 -19.21
CA ARG A 1000 -8.71 -24.09 -18.79
C ARG A 1000 -7.96 -24.56 -17.55
N VAL A 1001 -6.67 -24.23 -17.46
CA VAL A 1001 -5.76 -24.78 -16.45
C VAL A 1001 -5.45 -23.80 -15.32
N HIS A 1002 -5.42 -22.50 -15.61
CA HIS A 1002 -4.90 -21.47 -14.71
C HIS A 1002 -5.95 -20.44 -14.24
N ASP A 1003 -7.22 -20.59 -14.62
CA ASP A 1003 -8.31 -19.70 -14.16
C ASP A 1003 -8.78 -19.97 -12.72
N GLY A 1004 -8.22 -21.00 -12.08
CA GLY A 1004 -8.53 -21.41 -10.71
C GLY A 1004 -9.39 -22.67 -10.62
N ARG A 1005 -10.08 -23.09 -11.69
CA ARG A 1005 -10.94 -24.30 -11.68
C ARG A 1005 -10.14 -25.55 -11.36
N ALA A 1006 -9.06 -25.79 -12.10
CA ALA A 1006 -8.23 -26.97 -11.92
C ALA A 1006 -7.56 -26.98 -10.53
N ALA A 1007 -7.19 -25.81 -9.99
CA ALA A 1007 -6.65 -25.69 -8.64
C ALA A 1007 -7.70 -25.99 -7.56
N ALA A 1008 -8.91 -25.47 -7.71
CA ALA A 1008 -10.03 -25.77 -6.82
C ALA A 1008 -10.38 -27.27 -6.83
N GLU A 1009 -10.44 -27.88 -8.01
CA GLU A 1009 -10.68 -29.33 -8.14
C GLU A 1009 -9.59 -30.17 -7.48
N ALA A 1010 -8.32 -29.78 -7.61
CA ALA A 1010 -7.22 -30.46 -6.93
C ALA A 1010 -7.34 -30.40 -5.40
N LEU A 1011 -7.91 -29.33 -4.84
CA LEU A 1011 -8.18 -29.18 -3.41
C LEU A 1011 -9.45 -29.88 -2.94
N ARG A 1012 -10.37 -30.24 -3.84
CA ARG A 1012 -11.66 -30.85 -3.50
C ARG A 1012 -11.55 -32.00 -2.50
N PRO A 1013 -10.67 -33.01 -2.70
CA PRO A 1013 -10.58 -34.14 -1.78
C PRO A 1013 -10.09 -33.77 -0.38
N PHE A 1014 -9.41 -32.63 -0.22
CA PHE A 1014 -8.99 -32.13 1.09
C PHE A 1014 -10.11 -31.37 1.79
N LEU A 1015 -10.92 -30.61 1.04
CA LEU A 1015 -12.02 -29.80 1.59
C LEU A 1015 -13.26 -30.65 1.94
N GLU A 1016 -13.58 -31.65 1.11
CA GLU A 1016 -14.71 -32.57 1.31
C GLU A 1016 -14.39 -33.75 2.26
N ARG A 1017 -13.12 -33.83 2.69
CA ARG A 1017 -12.53 -34.65 3.78
C ARG A 1017 -13.50 -35.13 4.85
#